data_AF-A0AA88RH62-F1
#
_entry.id   AF-A0AA88RH62-F1
#
_cell.length_a   1.000
_cell.length_b   1.000
_cell.length_c   1.000
_cell.angle_alpha   90.00
_cell.angle_beta   90.00
_cell.angle_gamma   90.00
#
_symmetry.space_group_name_H-M   'P 1'
#
loop_
_entity.id
_entity.type
_entity.pdbx_description
1 polymer ?
#
loop_
_entity_poly.entity_id
_entity_poly.type
_entity_poly.pdbx_seq_one_letter_code
_entity_poly.pdbx_strand_id
1 'polypeptide(L)'
;MAAEVATAASVLGAVSQAKTTFYDPLRQKISNSKRLEEVHEALKYAIDSLVSIRDELEIEVQNHKATKRPSKPYITWVGKVQKIEDEVEGFETPYGVQIKKSKYWSFSSRSKLSDKMKEKASAVIRLLEEERLFRSILVDREPERVVKMTPPDIKDFPTLQRPLEQILVWLKEDGVKGIRVDGALGTGITTIMRNLNNHSQVFETFGVVIWLKVSTGGNRGNISTQELQQAIARRLMIRDINGVDEVAKAIRDSLKDKKYLLLLDDVRQDLNMDDIGIPETQGSKIVLTTTMGHFCNSMVEKVIKVGKFSADEALKLFQYFLNFPNLRDNPHIERYLRKVVQVYDFHSLRIKLAATAFKVRGPGEEWWREGYSNLIKWSRKGDHPMKKMFELLRDSCDNLNDDQKDCFLYGTLYPEGTDTYEDCLLDCWSAQDFLGSNVDVDKILHLLKMMLLPEEGAHKPHQCNKFQVFIDCKISNPQIPTPDRYNRFVKYCNGKWNDPPIFTVLDKADAVELFNHEHQFLSDFETVGMNQVQHCQVESWKNIRSIVNGRMNCLTLGNMERLYMKDFARTGKYLEGALNAQLRSLSNLKTLVLIKCPKLNMILSDGVIQQLSKIQHLEIRSAMELKILSVSPQWPSLEKLKISGCPSVNELPFTNSNPRKLISIEVDRVWWEKLNWQELQVKERLSALLPPRAKDEAGKQSQVHIQLPKQELERTEGFDL
;
A
#
# COMPACT_ATOMS: atom_id res chain seq x y z
N MET A 1 -11.89 1.51 -16.94
CA MET A 1 -11.54 2.66 -17.81
C MET A 1 -12.74 3.54 -18.20
N ALA A 2 -13.80 3.02 -18.84
CA ALA A 2 -14.90 3.87 -19.32
C ALA A 2 -15.65 4.67 -18.23
N ALA A 3 -15.78 4.11 -17.02
CA ALA A 3 -16.43 4.78 -15.89
C ALA A 3 -15.57 5.91 -15.26
N GLU A 4 -14.23 5.81 -15.31
CA GLU A 4 -13.32 6.79 -14.71
C GLU A 4 -13.10 8.02 -15.61
N VAL A 5 -13.10 7.81 -16.93
CA VAL A 5 -13.09 8.91 -17.90
C VAL A 5 -14.40 9.70 -17.82
N ALA A 6 -15.51 9.03 -17.47
CA ALA A 6 -16.82 9.66 -17.31
C ALA A 6 -16.90 10.57 -16.07
N THR A 7 -16.23 10.24 -14.95
CA THR A 7 -16.21 11.10 -13.75
C THR A 7 -15.44 12.39 -13.97
N ALA A 8 -14.25 12.32 -14.56
CA ALA A 8 -13.46 13.51 -14.93
C ALA A 8 -14.21 14.38 -15.97
N ALA A 9 -14.88 13.74 -16.94
CA ALA A 9 -15.74 14.44 -17.89
C ALA A 9 -16.99 15.06 -17.24
N SER A 10 -17.51 14.48 -16.14
CA SER A 10 -18.68 15.02 -15.41
C SER A 10 -18.34 16.25 -14.57
N VAL A 11 -17.16 16.31 -13.97
CA VAL A 11 -16.66 17.51 -13.25
C VAL A 11 -16.45 18.64 -14.25
N LEU A 12 -15.75 18.35 -15.36
CA LEU A 12 -15.58 19.30 -16.47
C LEU A 12 -16.93 19.71 -17.10
N GLY A 13 -17.92 18.82 -17.10
CA GLY A 13 -19.29 19.06 -17.57
C GLY A 13 -20.11 19.98 -16.65
N ALA A 14 -19.95 19.85 -15.34
CA ALA A 14 -20.59 20.72 -14.35
C ALA A 14 -19.99 22.13 -14.35
N VAL A 15 -18.66 22.24 -14.44
CA VAL A 15 -17.96 23.53 -14.60
C VAL A 15 -18.31 24.20 -15.94
N SER A 16 -18.54 23.40 -16.98
CA SER A 16 -19.02 23.84 -18.29
C SER A 16 -20.42 24.50 -18.26
N GLN A 17 -21.34 24.04 -17.41
CA GLN A 17 -22.68 24.64 -17.26
C GLN A 17 -22.66 25.95 -16.47
N ALA A 18 -21.65 26.16 -15.60
CA ALA A 18 -21.45 27.45 -14.92
C ALA A 18 -21.03 28.58 -15.89
N LYS A 19 -20.56 28.22 -17.09
CA LYS A 19 -19.89 29.11 -18.04
C LYS A 19 -20.76 30.23 -18.61
N THR A 20 -22.03 29.96 -18.90
CA THR A 20 -22.95 30.95 -19.51
C THR A 20 -23.65 31.83 -18.48
N THR A 21 -23.66 31.41 -17.21
CA THR A 21 -24.49 32.04 -16.18
C THR A 21 -23.69 32.91 -15.23
N PHE A 22 -22.38 32.68 -15.08
CA PHE A 22 -21.53 33.35 -14.08
C PHE A 22 -20.40 34.23 -14.64
N TYR A 23 -19.66 33.81 -15.68
CA TYR A 23 -18.44 34.53 -16.09
C TYR A 23 -18.70 35.74 -17.00
N ASP A 24 -19.68 35.67 -17.90
CA ASP A 24 -20.05 36.81 -18.75
C ASP A 24 -20.54 38.03 -17.95
N PRO A 25 -21.39 37.86 -16.91
CA PRO A 25 -21.73 38.95 -15.98
C PRO A 25 -20.51 39.50 -15.23
N LEU A 26 -19.57 38.65 -14.81
CA LEU A 26 -18.37 39.06 -14.09
C LEU A 26 -17.46 39.91 -14.99
N ARG A 27 -17.26 39.47 -16.24
CA ARG A 27 -16.47 40.17 -17.26
C ARG A 27 -17.07 41.54 -17.60
N GLN A 28 -18.39 41.63 -17.73
CA GLN A 28 -19.10 42.90 -17.93
C GLN A 28 -18.98 43.82 -16.71
N LYS A 29 -19.11 43.28 -15.49
CA LYS A 29 -19.00 44.04 -14.23
C LYS A 29 -17.59 44.65 -14.06
N ILE A 30 -16.54 43.87 -14.35
CA ILE A 30 -15.14 44.32 -14.29
C ILE A 30 -14.85 45.39 -15.35
N SER A 31 -15.32 45.20 -16.59
CA SER A 31 -15.11 46.15 -17.69
C SER A 31 -15.79 47.50 -17.42
N ASN A 32 -17.06 47.46 -16.99
CA ASN A 32 -17.91 48.65 -16.91
C ASN A 32 -17.78 49.44 -15.59
N SER A 33 -17.19 48.86 -14.54
CA SER A 33 -17.10 49.54 -13.25
C SER A 33 -16.10 50.70 -13.28
N LYS A 34 -16.52 51.85 -12.73
CA LYS A 34 -15.70 53.07 -12.55
C LYS A 34 -15.17 53.21 -11.12
N ARG A 35 -15.51 52.29 -10.21
CA ARG A 35 -15.13 52.32 -8.80
C ARG A 35 -14.04 51.29 -8.53
N LEU A 36 -13.00 51.70 -7.81
CA LEU A 36 -11.85 50.85 -7.51
C LEU A 36 -12.26 49.66 -6.61
N GLU A 37 -13.17 49.91 -5.69
CA GLU A 37 -13.70 48.95 -4.73
C GLU A 37 -14.46 47.81 -5.43
N GLU A 38 -15.32 48.15 -6.40
CA GLU A 38 -16.08 47.17 -7.19
C GLU A 38 -15.16 46.30 -8.08
N VAL A 39 -14.07 46.87 -8.59
CA VAL A 39 -13.06 46.14 -9.38
C VAL A 39 -12.24 45.21 -8.50
N HIS A 40 -11.87 45.64 -7.28
CA HIS A 40 -11.17 44.80 -6.31
C HIS A 40 -12.02 43.62 -5.85
N GLU A 41 -13.29 43.85 -5.46
CA GLU A 41 -14.20 42.77 -5.07
C GLU A 41 -14.41 41.75 -6.20
N ALA A 42 -14.59 42.22 -7.44
CA ALA A 42 -14.77 41.33 -8.58
C ALA A 42 -13.49 40.54 -8.91
N LEU A 43 -12.31 41.15 -8.78
CA LEU A 43 -11.03 40.47 -8.96
C LEU A 43 -10.81 39.41 -7.87
N LYS A 44 -11.09 39.74 -6.59
CA LYS A 44 -11.01 38.79 -5.47
C LYS A 44 -11.92 37.59 -5.69
N TYR A 45 -13.17 37.84 -6.03
CA TYR A 45 -14.12 36.77 -6.33
C TYR A 45 -13.65 35.87 -7.50
N ALA A 46 -13.07 36.48 -8.54
CA ALA A 46 -12.54 35.73 -9.69
C ALA A 46 -11.36 34.83 -9.31
N ILE A 47 -10.41 35.33 -8.51
CA ILE A 47 -9.23 34.56 -8.10
C ILE A 47 -9.62 33.46 -7.11
N ASP A 48 -10.50 33.74 -6.15
CA ASP A 48 -10.98 32.74 -5.18
C ASP A 48 -11.68 31.58 -5.89
N SER A 49 -12.45 31.88 -6.95
CA SER A 49 -13.09 30.86 -7.78
C SER A 49 -12.07 30.01 -8.55
N LEU A 50 -11.03 30.63 -9.10
CA LEU A 50 -9.95 29.93 -9.83
C LEU A 50 -9.12 29.03 -8.91
N VAL A 51 -8.82 29.52 -7.70
CA VAL A 51 -8.12 28.77 -6.64
C VAL A 51 -8.95 27.59 -6.16
N SER A 52 -10.26 27.78 -5.92
CA SER A 52 -11.15 26.67 -5.55
C SER A 52 -11.15 25.55 -6.59
N ILE A 53 -11.16 25.90 -7.89
CA ILE A 53 -11.08 24.91 -8.97
C ILE A 53 -9.72 24.19 -8.95
N ARG A 54 -8.61 24.92 -8.80
CA ARG A 54 -7.27 24.31 -8.68
C ARG A 54 -7.25 23.30 -7.54
N ASP A 55 -7.74 23.68 -6.36
CA ASP A 55 -7.70 22.84 -5.16
C ASP A 55 -8.57 21.58 -5.31
N GLU A 56 -9.74 21.69 -5.95
CA GLU A 56 -10.59 20.54 -6.31
C GLU A 56 -9.87 19.57 -7.26
N LEU A 57 -9.21 20.10 -8.29
CA LEU A 57 -8.44 19.28 -9.23
C LEU A 57 -7.20 18.65 -8.57
N GLU A 58 -6.58 19.34 -7.61
CA GLU A 58 -5.43 18.83 -6.87
C GLU A 58 -5.81 17.69 -5.92
N ILE A 59 -6.99 17.75 -5.30
CA ILE A 59 -7.57 16.61 -4.57
C ILE A 59 -7.72 15.40 -5.50
N GLU A 60 -8.23 15.61 -6.72
CA GLU A 60 -8.40 14.52 -7.69
C GLU A 60 -7.04 13.93 -8.13
N VAL A 61 -6.02 14.76 -8.31
CA VAL A 61 -4.65 14.31 -8.58
C VAL A 61 -4.08 13.51 -7.42
N GLN A 62 -4.29 13.98 -6.19
CA GLN A 62 -3.80 13.32 -4.98
C GLN A 62 -4.51 11.97 -4.74
N ASN A 63 -5.83 11.89 -5.00
CA ASN A 63 -6.61 10.65 -4.93
C ASN A 63 -6.07 9.58 -5.88
N HIS A 64 -5.48 9.97 -7.01
CA HIS A 64 -5.00 9.06 -8.04
C HIS A 64 -3.47 8.93 -8.14
N LYS A 65 -2.72 9.58 -7.25
CA LYS A 65 -1.24 9.67 -7.28
C LYS A 65 -0.51 8.32 -7.29
N ALA A 66 -1.15 7.28 -6.75
CA ALA A 66 -0.60 5.92 -6.75
C ALA A 66 -0.62 5.24 -8.13
N THR A 67 -1.40 5.75 -9.07
CA THR A 67 -1.77 5.03 -10.31
C THR A 67 -1.60 5.87 -11.56
N LYS A 68 -1.81 7.19 -11.43
CA LYS A 68 -1.76 8.17 -12.49
C LYS A 68 -0.82 9.30 -12.09
N ARG A 69 -0.33 10.04 -13.08
CA ARG A 69 0.43 11.28 -12.87
C ARG A 69 -0.32 12.46 -13.46
N PRO A 70 -0.13 13.68 -12.93
CA PRO A 70 -0.67 14.88 -13.54
C PRO A 70 -0.15 15.06 -14.97
N SER A 71 -1.02 15.46 -15.88
CA SER A 71 -0.65 15.73 -17.26
C SER A 71 0.22 16.98 -17.35
N LYS A 72 1.20 17.01 -18.27
CA LYS A 72 2.06 18.21 -18.48
C LYS A 72 1.23 19.50 -18.66
N PRO A 73 0.12 19.47 -19.42
CA PRO A 73 -0.71 20.66 -19.59
C PRO A 73 -1.36 21.13 -18.27
N TYR A 74 -1.85 20.21 -17.43
CA TYR A 74 -2.34 20.54 -16.08
C TYR A 74 -1.26 21.17 -15.20
N ILE A 75 -0.07 20.56 -15.11
CA ILE A 75 1.06 21.11 -14.32
C ILE A 75 1.38 22.54 -14.76
N THR A 76 1.38 22.79 -16.07
CA THR A 76 1.63 24.12 -16.63
C THR A 76 0.54 25.12 -16.22
N TRP A 77 -0.72 24.71 -16.20
CA TRP A 77 -1.83 25.56 -15.77
C TRP A 77 -1.77 25.88 -14.28
N VAL A 78 -1.52 24.90 -13.42
CA VAL A 78 -1.34 25.12 -11.97
C VAL A 78 -0.25 26.17 -11.72
N GLY A 79 0.88 26.08 -12.44
CA GLY A 79 1.94 27.09 -12.35
C GLY A 79 1.50 28.49 -12.79
N LYS A 80 0.63 28.62 -13.80
CA LYS A 80 0.05 29.92 -14.20
C LYS A 80 -0.93 30.45 -13.15
N VAL A 81 -1.74 29.57 -12.53
CA VAL A 81 -2.70 29.92 -11.48
C VAL A 81 -1.96 30.44 -10.25
N GLN A 82 -0.91 29.75 -9.79
CA GLN A 82 -0.12 30.21 -8.65
C GLN A 82 0.48 31.60 -8.92
N LYS A 83 1.06 31.80 -10.10
CA LYS A 83 1.66 33.08 -10.47
C LYS A 83 0.65 34.24 -10.43
N ILE A 84 -0.57 34.02 -10.91
CA ILE A 84 -1.57 35.09 -10.93
C ILE A 84 -2.16 35.35 -9.53
N GLU A 85 -2.25 34.32 -8.70
CA GLU A 85 -2.65 34.43 -7.28
C GLU A 85 -1.67 35.35 -6.52
N ASP A 86 -0.37 35.07 -6.62
CA ASP A 86 0.69 35.88 -5.99
C ASP A 86 0.65 37.34 -6.49
N GLU A 87 0.42 37.54 -7.79
CA GLU A 87 0.31 38.88 -8.40
C GLU A 87 -0.95 39.65 -7.91
N VAL A 88 -2.06 38.94 -7.65
CA VAL A 88 -3.30 39.56 -7.14
C VAL A 88 -3.18 39.88 -5.65
N GLU A 89 -2.54 39.02 -4.86
CA GLU A 89 -2.24 39.29 -3.45
C GLU A 89 -1.35 40.54 -3.30
N GLY A 90 -0.43 40.76 -4.23
CA GLY A 90 0.40 41.97 -4.31
C GLY A 90 -0.38 43.29 -4.44
N PHE A 91 -1.67 43.26 -4.81
CA PHE A 91 -2.50 44.47 -4.85
C PHE A 91 -3.13 44.85 -3.51
N GLU A 92 -3.11 44.00 -2.48
CA GLU A 92 -3.76 44.29 -1.19
C GLU A 92 -3.13 45.51 -0.49
N THR A 93 -1.81 45.62 -0.52
CA THR A 93 -1.10 46.75 0.12
C THR A 93 -1.36 48.07 -0.64
N PRO A 94 -1.18 48.15 -1.98
CA PRO A 94 -1.55 49.34 -2.75
C PRO A 94 -3.03 49.73 -2.62
N TYR A 95 -3.95 48.75 -2.60
CA TYR A 95 -5.38 48.96 -2.44
C TYR A 95 -5.71 49.58 -1.07
N GLY A 96 -5.20 49.00 0.03
CA GLY A 96 -5.41 49.52 1.38
C GLY A 96 -4.89 50.95 1.57
N VAL A 97 -3.80 51.33 0.90
CA VAL A 97 -3.28 52.71 0.89
C VAL A 97 -4.21 53.67 0.14
N GLN A 98 -4.81 53.24 -0.96
CA GLN A 98 -5.67 54.09 -1.79
C GLN A 98 -7.01 54.39 -1.13
N ILE A 99 -7.60 53.42 -0.43
CA ILE A 99 -8.90 53.58 0.26
C ILE A 99 -8.79 54.54 1.46
N LYS A 100 -7.63 54.57 2.13
CA LYS A 100 -7.36 55.43 3.29
C LYS A 100 -7.10 56.91 2.92
N LYS A 101 -6.88 57.23 1.64
CA LYS A 101 -6.65 58.62 1.17
C LYS A 101 -7.99 59.35 0.93
N SER A 102 -8.08 60.60 1.40
CA SER A 102 -9.25 61.48 1.19
C SER A 102 -9.64 61.59 -0.29
N LYS A 103 -10.96 61.59 -0.56
CA LYS A 103 -11.58 61.52 -1.91
C LYS A 103 -11.16 62.65 -2.87
N TYR A 104 -10.53 63.72 -2.39
CA TYR A 104 -10.28 64.94 -3.17
C TYR A 104 -8.90 65.06 -3.84
N TRP A 105 -7.90 64.20 -3.53
CA TRP A 105 -6.51 64.39 -4.01
C TRP A 105 -5.84 63.14 -4.65
N SER A 106 -6.59 62.13 -5.14
CA SER A 106 -5.95 60.89 -5.67
C SER A 106 -6.55 60.28 -6.95
N PHE A 107 -7.22 61.05 -7.81
CA PHE A 107 -7.95 60.50 -8.96
C PHE A 107 -7.08 59.71 -9.96
N SER A 108 -5.86 60.18 -10.29
CA SER A 108 -5.01 59.51 -11.31
C SER A 108 -4.31 58.24 -10.80
N SER A 109 -4.09 58.12 -9.49
CA SER A 109 -3.47 56.93 -8.90
C SER A 109 -4.50 55.81 -8.73
N ARG A 110 -5.77 56.15 -8.42
CA ARG A 110 -6.87 55.19 -8.32
C ARG A 110 -7.23 54.59 -9.67
N SER A 111 -7.25 55.40 -10.74
CA SER A 111 -7.54 54.91 -12.09
C SER A 111 -6.46 53.94 -12.59
N LYS A 112 -5.18 54.27 -12.43
CA LYS A 112 -4.06 53.39 -12.82
C LYS A 112 -4.06 52.05 -12.08
N LEU A 113 -4.41 52.03 -10.80
CA LEU A 113 -4.52 50.79 -10.03
C LEU A 113 -5.73 49.96 -10.50
N SER A 114 -6.88 50.62 -10.74
CA SER A 114 -8.07 50.00 -11.31
C SER A 114 -7.79 49.33 -12.66
N ASP A 115 -7.08 50.01 -13.57
CA ASP A 115 -6.73 49.47 -14.88
C ASP A 115 -5.85 48.21 -14.78
N LYS A 116 -4.85 48.22 -13.88
CA LYS A 116 -4.00 47.04 -13.60
C LYS A 116 -4.82 45.87 -13.04
N MET A 117 -5.75 46.14 -12.13
CA MET A 117 -6.63 45.12 -11.57
C MET A 117 -7.58 44.54 -12.62
N LYS A 118 -8.10 45.36 -13.54
CA LYS A 118 -8.93 44.91 -14.67
C LYS A 118 -8.15 44.03 -15.65
N GLU A 119 -6.89 44.38 -15.93
CA GLU A 119 -5.99 43.57 -16.75
C GLU A 119 -5.80 42.18 -16.14
N LYS A 120 -5.48 42.14 -14.83
CA LYS A 120 -5.29 40.86 -14.11
C LYS A 120 -6.57 40.07 -13.99
N ALA A 121 -7.71 40.72 -13.75
CA ALA A 121 -9.01 40.04 -13.75
C ALA A 121 -9.32 39.38 -15.11
N SER A 122 -8.96 40.05 -16.21
CA SER A 122 -9.10 39.47 -17.55
C SER A 122 -8.19 38.26 -17.75
N ALA A 123 -6.97 38.28 -17.18
CA ALA A 123 -6.07 37.14 -17.20
C ALA A 123 -6.55 35.97 -16.32
N VAL A 124 -7.17 36.23 -15.16
CA VAL A 124 -7.84 35.21 -14.32
C VAL A 124 -8.99 34.56 -15.08
N ILE A 125 -9.84 35.36 -15.72
CA ILE A 125 -10.95 34.85 -16.56
C ILE A 125 -10.42 33.99 -17.71
N ARG A 126 -9.30 34.38 -18.34
CA ARG A 126 -8.67 33.55 -19.37
C ARG A 126 -8.18 32.21 -18.82
N LEU A 127 -7.62 32.17 -17.62
CA LEU A 127 -7.19 30.91 -16.99
C LEU A 127 -8.36 30.01 -16.59
N LEU A 128 -9.48 30.60 -16.14
CA LEU A 128 -10.75 29.91 -15.94
C LEU A 128 -11.28 29.31 -17.25
N GLU A 129 -11.04 29.96 -18.39
CA GLU A 129 -11.40 29.43 -19.71
C GLU A 129 -10.42 28.34 -20.22
N GLU A 130 -9.13 28.43 -19.86
CA GLU A 130 -8.06 27.48 -20.22
C GLU A 130 -8.19 26.12 -19.53
N GLU A 131 -8.93 26.00 -18.42
CA GLU A 131 -9.22 24.73 -17.71
C GLU A 131 -9.73 23.63 -18.68
N ARG A 132 -10.45 24.03 -19.73
CA ARG A 132 -10.97 23.13 -20.78
C ARG A 132 -9.92 22.56 -21.74
N LEU A 133 -8.67 23.01 -21.71
CA LEU A 133 -7.68 22.66 -22.75
C LEU A 133 -7.03 21.29 -22.56
N PHE A 134 -7.18 20.65 -21.40
CA PHE A 134 -6.52 19.37 -21.13
C PHE A 134 -7.52 18.23 -21.25
N ARG A 135 -7.37 17.41 -22.32
CA ARG A 135 -8.21 16.21 -22.57
C ARG A 135 -8.29 15.28 -21.35
N SER A 136 -7.23 15.24 -20.54
CA SER A 136 -7.26 14.64 -19.20
C SER A 136 -6.28 15.36 -18.27
N ILE A 137 -6.68 15.50 -17.00
CA ILE A 137 -5.82 16.00 -15.90
C ILE A 137 -4.82 14.93 -15.47
N LEU A 138 -5.21 13.66 -15.63
CA LEU A 138 -4.45 12.49 -15.24
C LEU A 138 -4.07 11.67 -16.46
N VAL A 139 -2.82 11.22 -16.49
CA VAL A 139 -2.35 10.22 -17.46
C VAL A 139 -1.83 9.01 -16.71
N ASP A 140 -1.94 7.83 -17.29
CA ASP A 140 -1.44 6.61 -16.67
C ASP A 140 0.06 6.74 -16.39
N ARG A 141 0.45 6.25 -15.21
CA ARG A 141 1.85 6.21 -14.84
C ARG A 141 2.50 5.07 -15.60
N GLU A 142 3.49 5.37 -16.42
CA GLU A 142 4.30 4.32 -17.04
C GLU A 142 5.14 3.63 -15.97
N PRO A 143 5.32 2.30 -16.05
CA PRO A 143 6.20 1.59 -15.16
C PRO A 143 7.61 2.17 -15.27
N GLU A 144 8.26 2.39 -14.13
CA GLU A 144 9.66 2.81 -14.13
C GLU A 144 10.48 1.85 -14.96
N ARG A 145 11.42 2.38 -15.75
CA ARG A 145 12.23 1.57 -16.66
C ARG A 145 13.07 0.54 -15.89
N VAL A 146 13.72 0.99 -14.82
CA VAL A 146 14.52 0.16 -13.91
C VAL A 146 14.16 0.54 -12.47
N VAL A 147 13.76 -0.43 -11.67
CA VAL A 147 13.65 -0.25 -10.21
C VAL A 147 15.04 -0.41 -9.63
N LYS A 148 15.62 0.67 -9.09
CA LYS A 148 16.99 0.64 -8.56
C LYS A 148 17.06 -0.18 -7.28
N MET A 149 18.10 -1.00 -7.18
CA MET A 149 18.45 -1.77 -5.99
C MET A 149 19.62 -1.13 -5.26
N THR A 150 19.96 -1.59 -4.07
CA THR A 150 21.18 -1.18 -3.34
C THR A 150 22.12 -2.37 -3.15
N PRO A 151 22.75 -2.89 -4.24
CA PRO A 151 23.72 -3.96 -4.10
C PRO A 151 25.05 -3.46 -3.51
N PRO A 152 25.84 -4.34 -2.87
CA PRO A 152 27.22 -4.02 -2.51
C PRO A 152 28.06 -3.78 -3.77
N ASP A 153 29.08 -2.93 -3.65
CA ASP A 153 30.07 -2.71 -4.71
C ASP A 153 30.90 -3.98 -4.92
N ILE A 154 31.03 -4.39 -6.18
CA ILE A 154 31.74 -5.60 -6.58
C ILE A 154 33.05 -5.34 -7.32
N LYS A 155 33.46 -4.08 -7.51
CA LYS A 155 34.68 -3.73 -8.27
C LYS A 155 35.95 -4.42 -7.75
N ASP A 156 36.03 -4.60 -6.44
CA ASP A 156 37.15 -5.26 -5.75
C ASP A 156 37.07 -6.80 -5.73
N PHE A 157 36.05 -7.36 -6.39
CA PHE A 157 35.75 -8.80 -6.46
C PHE A 157 35.73 -9.29 -7.92
N PRO A 158 36.90 -9.56 -8.52
CA PRO A 158 37.00 -10.10 -9.88
C PRO A 158 36.12 -11.33 -10.15
N THR A 159 35.87 -12.17 -9.14
CA THR A 159 35.00 -13.35 -9.22
C THR A 159 33.55 -12.98 -9.56
N LEU A 160 33.10 -11.77 -9.20
CA LEU A 160 31.75 -11.25 -9.51
C LEU A 160 31.78 -10.28 -10.70
N GLN A 161 32.81 -9.43 -10.76
CA GLN A 161 32.92 -8.38 -11.77
C GLN A 161 33.09 -8.94 -13.18
N ARG A 162 33.92 -9.98 -13.37
CA ARG A 162 34.15 -10.58 -14.70
C ARG A 162 32.87 -11.22 -15.27
N PRO A 163 32.10 -12.04 -14.52
CA PRO A 163 30.77 -12.46 -14.94
C PRO A 163 29.85 -11.31 -15.35
N LEU A 164 29.77 -10.23 -14.54
CA LEU A 164 28.93 -9.08 -14.86
C LEU A 164 29.32 -8.45 -16.21
N GLU A 165 30.60 -8.19 -16.43
CA GLU A 165 31.13 -7.64 -17.68
C GLU A 165 30.83 -8.55 -18.87
N GLN A 166 30.98 -9.86 -18.70
CA GLN A 166 30.67 -10.82 -19.75
C GLN A 166 29.18 -10.84 -20.09
N ILE A 167 28.29 -10.76 -19.10
CA ILE A 167 26.84 -10.65 -19.31
C ILE A 167 26.54 -9.36 -20.10
N LEU A 168 27.14 -8.23 -19.73
CA LEU A 168 26.94 -6.95 -20.42
C LEU A 168 27.37 -7.01 -21.89
N VAL A 169 28.43 -7.75 -22.22
CA VAL A 169 28.83 -8.00 -23.63
C VAL A 169 27.73 -8.78 -24.35
N TRP A 170 27.27 -9.90 -23.79
CA TRP A 170 26.26 -10.76 -24.41
C TRP A 170 24.88 -10.10 -24.54
N LEU A 171 24.53 -9.17 -23.65
CA LEU A 171 23.29 -8.40 -23.78
C LEU A 171 23.24 -7.53 -25.06
N LYS A 172 24.39 -7.23 -25.67
CA LYS A 172 24.48 -6.51 -26.96
C LYS A 172 24.45 -7.43 -28.18
N GLU A 173 24.68 -8.73 -28.00
CA GLU A 173 24.70 -9.70 -29.10
C GLU A 173 23.28 -10.08 -29.51
N ASP A 174 22.88 -9.81 -30.76
CA ASP A 174 21.52 -10.08 -31.22
C ASP A 174 21.13 -11.57 -31.12
N GLY A 175 22.10 -12.47 -31.34
CA GLY A 175 21.89 -13.93 -31.32
C GLY A 175 21.76 -14.57 -29.94
N VAL A 176 21.94 -13.84 -28.84
CA VAL A 176 21.84 -14.38 -27.47
C VAL A 176 20.52 -13.94 -26.85
N LYS A 177 19.49 -14.77 -26.70
CA LYS A 177 18.21 -14.38 -26.09
C LYS A 177 18.18 -14.64 -24.58
N GLY A 178 18.86 -15.67 -24.11
CA GLY A 178 18.89 -16.14 -22.74
C GLY A 178 20.31 -16.39 -22.23
N ILE A 179 20.59 -15.89 -21.03
CA ILE A 179 21.86 -16.08 -20.32
C ILE A 179 21.56 -16.75 -18.99
N ARG A 180 22.26 -17.84 -18.70
CA ARG A 180 22.20 -18.51 -17.40
C ARG A 180 23.47 -18.29 -16.60
N VAL A 181 23.30 -17.93 -15.33
CA VAL A 181 24.38 -17.76 -14.35
C VAL A 181 24.28 -18.89 -13.33
N ASP A 182 25.18 -19.86 -13.46
CA ASP A 182 25.28 -21.03 -12.60
C ASP A 182 26.25 -20.77 -11.46
N GLY A 183 25.87 -21.07 -10.23
CA GLY A 183 26.78 -20.97 -9.10
C GLY A 183 26.24 -21.71 -7.89
N ALA A 184 27.12 -22.33 -7.11
CA ALA A 184 26.73 -22.96 -5.85
C ALA A 184 26.18 -21.90 -4.87
N LEU A 185 25.40 -22.34 -3.88
CA LEU A 185 24.91 -21.44 -2.84
C LEU A 185 26.06 -20.65 -2.19
N GLY A 186 25.91 -19.33 -2.12
CA GLY A 186 26.94 -18.44 -1.57
C GLY A 186 28.11 -18.11 -2.51
N THR A 187 27.97 -18.23 -3.83
CA THR A 187 28.96 -17.69 -4.80
C THR A 187 28.66 -16.26 -5.26
N GLY A 188 27.53 -15.67 -4.86
CA GLY A 188 27.19 -14.27 -5.17
C GLY A 188 26.48 -14.04 -6.52
N ILE A 189 25.86 -15.08 -7.11
CA ILE A 189 25.11 -14.96 -8.37
C ILE A 189 23.98 -13.92 -8.31
N THR A 190 23.24 -13.87 -7.21
CA THR A 190 22.21 -12.84 -6.96
C THR A 190 22.85 -11.46 -6.91
N THR A 191 24.02 -11.31 -6.28
CA THR A 191 24.75 -10.03 -6.21
C THR A 191 25.19 -9.52 -7.59
N ILE A 192 25.66 -10.41 -8.46
CA ILE A 192 25.97 -10.09 -9.87
C ILE A 192 24.72 -9.55 -10.56
N MET A 193 23.61 -10.25 -10.40
CA MET A 193 22.36 -9.92 -11.05
C MET A 193 21.82 -8.56 -10.55
N ARG A 194 21.90 -8.25 -9.25
CA ARG A 194 21.47 -6.94 -8.71
C ARG A 194 22.31 -5.78 -9.24
N ASN A 195 23.63 -5.99 -9.38
CA ASN A 195 24.51 -5.02 -10.03
C ASN A 195 24.18 -4.86 -11.53
N LEU A 196 23.84 -5.95 -12.22
CA LEU A 196 23.37 -5.91 -13.61
C LEU A 196 22.11 -5.05 -13.76
N ASN A 197 21.08 -5.27 -12.92
CA ASN A 197 19.84 -4.48 -12.92
C ASN A 197 20.12 -2.96 -12.86
N ASN A 198 21.09 -2.57 -12.05
CA ASN A 198 21.41 -1.16 -11.82
C ASN A 198 22.33 -0.53 -12.87
N HIS A 199 22.95 -1.34 -13.74
CA HIS A 199 23.98 -0.88 -14.66
C HIS A 199 23.43 0.14 -15.68
N SER A 200 24.23 1.15 -16.05
CA SER A 200 23.81 2.21 -16.99
C SER A 200 23.41 1.66 -18.36
N GLN A 201 24.21 0.73 -18.89
CA GLN A 201 23.91 0.06 -20.16
C GLN A 201 22.52 -0.60 -20.17
N VAL A 202 22.10 -1.22 -19.06
CA VAL A 202 20.77 -1.85 -18.97
C VAL A 202 19.67 -0.79 -19.07
N PHE A 203 19.83 0.32 -18.34
CA PHE A 203 18.93 1.47 -18.40
C PHE A 203 18.86 2.07 -19.81
N GLU A 204 19.98 2.17 -20.52
CA GLU A 204 20.02 2.72 -21.89
C GLU A 204 19.39 1.76 -22.92
N THR A 205 19.56 0.44 -22.73
CA THR A 205 19.23 -0.57 -23.74
C THR A 205 17.77 -1.06 -23.69
N PHE A 206 17.19 -1.25 -22.51
CA PHE A 206 15.89 -1.94 -22.36
C PHE A 206 14.79 -1.02 -21.86
N GLY A 207 13.66 -0.92 -22.57
CA GLY A 207 12.52 -0.06 -22.21
C GLY A 207 11.84 -0.44 -20.89
N VAL A 208 12.00 -1.68 -20.43
CA VAL A 208 11.57 -2.12 -19.10
C VAL A 208 12.43 -3.28 -18.61
N VAL A 209 12.79 -3.26 -17.32
CA VAL A 209 13.53 -4.33 -16.62
C VAL A 209 12.67 -4.95 -15.54
N ILE A 210 12.46 -6.25 -15.61
CA ILE A 210 11.58 -7.00 -14.71
C ILE A 210 12.46 -7.93 -13.88
N TRP A 211 12.58 -7.65 -12.58
CA TRP A 211 13.26 -8.53 -11.63
C TRP A 211 12.26 -9.36 -10.86
N LEU A 212 12.48 -10.67 -10.77
CA LEU A 212 11.67 -11.61 -9.99
C LEU A 212 12.57 -12.58 -9.23
N LYS A 213 12.28 -12.81 -7.95
CA LYS A 213 12.77 -13.99 -7.23
C LYS A 213 11.79 -15.13 -7.49
N VAL A 214 12.28 -16.23 -8.06
CA VAL A 214 11.47 -17.36 -8.55
C VAL A 214 11.24 -18.43 -7.48
N SER A 215 11.99 -18.40 -6.38
CA SER A 215 11.86 -19.35 -5.27
C SER A 215 11.40 -18.66 -3.98
N THR A 216 10.80 -19.45 -3.09
CA THR A 216 10.57 -19.09 -1.68
C THR A 216 11.45 -19.93 -0.76
N GLY A 217 11.92 -19.34 0.33
CA GLY A 217 12.66 -20.02 1.37
C GLY A 217 11.83 -21.12 1.99
N GLY A 218 12.29 -22.36 1.84
CA GLY A 218 11.62 -23.57 2.33
C GLY A 218 11.15 -24.52 1.22
N ASN A 219 10.80 -24.02 0.03
CA ASN A 219 10.30 -24.87 -1.06
C ASN A 219 11.41 -25.32 -2.02
N ARG A 220 11.46 -26.63 -2.37
CA ARG A 220 12.42 -27.15 -3.36
C ARG A 220 12.10 -26.78 -4.81
N GLY A 221 10.94 -26.20 -5.08
CA GLY A 221 10.47 -25.82 -6.42
C GLY A 221 10.43 -24.32 -6.66
N ASN A 222 10.06 -23.94 -7.88
CA ASN A 222 9.71 -22.57 -8.23
C ASN A 222 8.37 -22.19 -7.56
N ILE A 223 8.12 -20.89 -7.39
CA ILE A 223 6.78 -20.37 -7.09
C ILE A 223 5.83 -20.70 -8.24
N SER A 224 4.53 -20.69 -7.96
CA SER A 224 3.51 -21.04 -8.96
C SER A 224 3.48 -20.06 -10.13
N THR A 225 3.01 -20.51 -11.29
CA THR A 225 2.79 -19.66 -12.48
C THR A 225 1.92 -18.44 -12.15
N GLN A 226 0.89 -18.62 -11.31
CA GLN A 226 0.02 -17.54 -10.87
C GLN A 226 0.77 -16.48 -10.06
N GLU A 227 1.68 -16.89 -9.16
CA GLU A 227 2.49 -15.95 -8.38
C GLU A 227 3.49 -15.19 -9.27
N LEU A 228 4.12 -15.87 -10.24
CA LEU A 228 4.99 -15.22 -11.24
C LEU A 228 4.22 -14.18 -12.06
N GLN A 229 3.07 -14.57 -12.60
CA GLN A 229 2.20 -13.69 -13.37
C GLN A 229 1.78 -12.47 -12.55
N GLN A 230 1.37 -12.65 -11.30
CA GLN A 230 0.99 -11.54 -10.43
C GLN A 230 2.17 -10.62 -10.10
N ALA A 231 3.37 -11.15 -9.92
CA ALA A 231 4.57 -10.34 -9.71
C ALA A 231 4.93 -9.51 -10.95
N ILE A 232 4.83 -10.10 -12.15
CA ILE A 232 5.05 -9.41 -13.43
C ILE A 232 3.95 -8.36 -13.69
N ALA A 233 2.68 -8.73 -13.49
CA ALA A 233 1.54 -7.83 -13.65
C ALA A 233 1.69 -6.60 -12.76
N ARG A 234 2.06 -6.79 -11.48
CA ARG A 234 2.36 -5.69 -10.56
C ARG A 234 3.51 -4.82 -11.08
N ARG A 235 4.60 -5.42 -11.57
CA ARG A 235 5.75 -4.70 -12.13
C ARG A 235 5.41 -3.88 -13.37
N LEU A 236 4.47 -4.37 -14.18
CA LEU A 236 3.97 -3.73 -15.40
C LEU A 236 2.75 -2.83 -15.16
N MET A 237 2.32 -2.68 -13.91
CA MET A 237 1.12 -1.92 -13.50
C MET A 237 -0.19 -2.40 -14.17
N ILE A 238 -0.29 -3.70 -14.49
CA ILE A 238 -1.49 -4.35 -14.99
C ILE A 238 -2.44 -4.62 -13.81
N ARG A 239 -3.72 -4.24 -13.93
CA ARG A 239 -4.73 -4.31 -12.85
C ARG A 239 -6.06 -4.86 -13.36
N ASP A 240 -6.88 -5.31 -12.42
CA ASP A 240 -8.30 -5.69 -12.62
C ASP A 240 -8.51 -6.86 -13.61
N ILE A 241 -7.62 -7.85 -13.56
CA ILE A 241 -7.71 -9.06 -14.39
C ILE A 241 -7.79 -10.29 -13.48
N ASN A 242 -8.79 -11.14 -13.72
CA ASN A 242 -9.12 -12.28 -12.87
C ASN A 242 -9.05 -13.57 -13.69
N GLY A 243 -7.91 -14.26 -13.65
CA GLY A 243 -7.73 -15.55 -14.33
C GLY A 243 -6.33 -15.70 -14.89
N VAL A 244 -5.75 -16.90 -14.78
CA VAL A 244 -4.35 -17.17 -15.15
C VAL A 244 -4.10 -16.87 -16.65
N ASP A 245 -5.00 -17.28 -17.53
CA ASP A 245 -4.85 -17.08 -18.98
C ASP A 245 -5.02 -15.61 -19.39
N GLU A 246 -5.93 -14.90 -18.73
CA GLU A 246 -6.18 -13.48 -18.99
C GLU A 246 -4.98 -12.62 -18.55
N VAL A 247 -4.37 -12.96 -17.42
CA VAL A 247 -3.15 -12.28 -16.94
C VAL A 247 -1.98 -12.56 -17.87
N ALA A 248 -1.78 -13.81 -18.31
CA ALA A 248 -0.75 -14.14 -19.30
C ALA A 248 -0.92 -13.32 -20.59
N LYS A 249 -2.15 -13.23 -21.11
CA LYS A 249 -2.45 -12.44 -22.31
C LYS A 249 -2.14 -10.95 -22.10
N ALA A 250 -2.50 -10.40 -20.96
CA ALA A 250 -2.24 -8.98 -20.66
C ALA A 250 -0.74 -8.67 -20.51
N ILE A 251 0.03 -9.58 -19.90
CA ILE A 251 1.50 -9.48 -19.84
C ILE A 251 2.06 -9.48 -21.26
N ARG A 252 1.60 -10.42 -22.10
CA ARG A 252 2.02 -10.54 -23.50
C ARG A 252 1.73 -9.27 -24.30
N ASP A 253 0.52 -8.75 -24.18
CA ASP A 253 0.09 -7.52 -24.85
C ASP A 253 0.88 -6.28 -24.39
N SER A 254 1.28 -6.24 -23.11
CA SER A 254 2.08 -5.12 -22.57
C SER A 254 3.55 -5.17 -23.02
N LEU A 255 4.07 -6.35 -23.37
CA LEU A 255 5.47 -6.58 -23.71
C LEU A 255 5.75 -6.72 -25.22
N LYS A 256 4.76 -7.10 -26.04
CA LYS A 256 4.96 -7.44 -27.47
C LYS A 256 5.68 -6.36 -28.31
N ASP A 257 5.49 -5.08 -27.96
CA ASP A 257 6.07 -3.94 -28.68
C ASP A 257 7.25 -3.29 -27.92
N LYS A 258 7.78 -3.95 -26.88
CA LYS A 258 8.83 -3.41 -26.01
C LYS A 258 10.07 -4.30 -26.00
N LYS A 259 11.23 -3.66 -26.03
CA LYS A 259 12.51 -4.31 -25.72
C LYS A 259 12.67 -4.40 -24.20
N TYR A 260 12.55 -5.60 -23.62
CA TYR A 260 12.60 -5.81 -22.17
C TYR A 260 13.78 -6.69 -21.74
N LEU A 261 14.18 -6.56 -20.48
CA LEU A 261 15.10 -7.48 -19.81
C LEU A 261 14.37 -8.17 -18.65
N LEU A 262 14.26 -9.50 -18.71
CA LEU A 262 13.68 -10.31 -17.64
C LEU A 262 14.81 -10.94 -16.82
N LEU A 263 14.87 -10.59 -15.54
CA LEU A 263 15.83 -11.06 -14.55
C LEU A 263 15.11 -12.04 -13.61
N LEU A 264 15.39 -13.33 -13.75
CA LEU A 264 14.82 -14.42 -12.93
C LEU A 264 15.85 -14.97 -11.93
N ASP A 265 15.72 -14.58 -10.67
CA ASP A 265 16.65 -14.97 -9.60
C ASP A 265 16.22 -16.27 -8.89
N ASP A 266 17.18 -17.16 -8.65
CA ASP A 266 17.05 -18.47 -8.00
C ASP A 266 16.01 -19.40 -8.65
N VAL A 267 16.16 -19.64 -9.96
CA VAL A 267 15.33 -20.61 -10.68
C VAL A 267 15.77 -22.04 -10.32
N ARG A 268 14.82 -22.89 -9.93
CA ARG A 268 15.07 -24.27 -9.47
C ARG A 268 14.61 -25.34 -10.46
N GLN A 269 13.65 -25.02 -11.31
CA GLN A 269 13.06 -25.90 -12.33
C GLN A 269 12.77 -25.13 -13.62
N ASP A 270 12.52 -25.85 -14.72
CA ASP A 270 12.14 -25.24 -15.98
C ASP A 270 10.85 -24.41 -15.87
N LEU A 271 10.81 -23.29 -16.57
CA LEU A 271 9.68 -22.36 -16.60
C LEU A 271 9.10 -22.32 -18.00
N ASN A 272 7.79 -22.46 -18.11
CA ASN A 272 7.08 -22.24 -19.36
C ASN A 272 6.79 -20.74 -19.53
N MET A 273 7.56 -20.09 -20.40
CA MET A 273 7.42 -18.64 -20.66
C MET A 273 6.07 -18.29 -21.29
N ASP A 274 5.48 -19.20 -22.07
CA ASP A 274 4.18 -18.96 -22.68
C ASP A 274 3.04 -18.96 -21.67
N ASP A 275 3.07 -19.88 -20.71
CA ASP A 275 2.08 -19.94 -19.62
C ASP A 275 2.16 -18.67 -18.74
N ILE A 276 3.37 -18.12 -18.57
CA ILE A 276 3.57 -16.86 -17.83
C ILE A 276 3.14 -15.65 -18.67
N GLY A 277 3.11 -15.76 -20.00
CA GLY A 277 2.76 -14.68 -20.91
C GLY A 277 3.95 -13.84 -21.40
N ILE A 278 5.18 -14.36 -21.33
CA ILE A 278 6.41 -13.68 -21.78
C ILE A 278 6.60 -13.88 -23.29
N PRO A 279 6.49 -12.83 -24.14
CA PRO A 279 6.59 -12.98 -25.59
C PRO A 279 8.04 -12.91 -26.09
N GLU A 280 8.43 -13.78 -27.03
CA GLU A 280 9.67 -13.56 -27.77
C GLU A 280 9.58 -12.29 -28.63
N THR A 281 10.41 -11.30 -28.31
CA THR A 281 10.45 -10.00 -28.98
C THR A 281 11.87 -9.66 -29.37
N GLN A 282 12.04 -8.99 -30.52
CA GLN A 282 13.38 -8.70 -31.05
C GLN A 282 14.17 -7.80 -30.09
N GLY A 283 15.36 -8.26 -29.71
CA GLY A 283 16.26 -7.54 -28.82
C GLY A 283 15.95 -7.68 -27.33
N SER A 284 14.83 -8.30 -26.94
CA SER A 284 14.55 -8.62 -25.53
C SER A 284 15.43 -9.78 -25.06
N LYS A 285 15.75 -9.78 -23.77
CA LYS A 285 16.71 -10.73 -23.17
C LYS A 285 16.18 -11.30 -21.87
N ILE A 286 16.57 -12.53 -21.56
CA ILE A 286 16.32 -13.18 -20.28
C ILE A 286 17.66 -13.49 -19.63
N VAL A 287 17.82 -13.14 -18.35
CA VAL A 287 18.95 -13.59 -17.54
C VAL A 287 18.40 -14.30 -16.34
N LEU A 288 18.89 -15.50 -16.06
CA LEU A 288 18.47 -16.27 -14.90
C LEU A 288 19.65 -16.76 -14.08
N THR A 289 19.48 -16.81 -12.77
CA THR A 289 20.47 -17.42 -11.85
C THR A 289 19.93 -18.76 -11.36
N THR A 290 20.83 -19.71 -11.12
CA THR A 290 20.46 -20.99 -10.51
C THR A 290 21.59 -21.61 -9.69
N THR A 291 21.19 -22.31 -8.63
CA THR A 291 22.06 -23.16 -7.81
C THR A 291 22.00 -24.64 -8.17
N MET A 292 21.07 -25.05 -9.05
CA MET A 292 20.76 -26.46 -9.31
C MET A 292 21.45 -27.04 -10.55
N GLY A 293 22.08 -26.22 -11.40
CA GLY A 293 23.02 -26.61 -12.48
C GLY A 293 22.53 -27.56 -13.59
N HIS A 294 21.35 -28.17 -13.46
CA HIS A 294 20.98 -29.38 -14.21
C HIS A 294 19.67 -29.30 -15.01
N PHE A 295 18.88 -28.24 -14.93
CA PHE A 295 17.67 -28.11 -15.77
C PHE A 295 17.96 -27.43 -17.11
N CYS A 296 17.27 -27.89 -18.16
CA CYS A 296 17.50 -27.48 -19.55
C CYS A 296 16.39 -26.52 -19.97
N ASN A 297 16.61 -25.23 -19.74
CA ASN A 297 15.73 -24.23 -20.31
C ASN A 297 16.12 -24.02 -21.78
N SER A 298 15.21 -24.38 -22.70
CA SER A 298 15.43 -24.30 -24.16
C SER A 298 15.76 -22.89 -24.66
N MET A 299 15.49 -21.86 -23.85
CA MET A 299 15.74 -20.45 -24.17
C MET A 299 17.16 -19.96 -23.83
N VAL A 300 18.02 -20.79 -23.23
CA VAL A 300 19.36 -20.38 -22.78
C VAL A 300 20.42 -20.70 -23.84
N GLU A 301 21.05 -19.69 -24.44
CA GLU A 301 22.16 -19.89 -25.40
C GLU A 301 23.55 -19.72 -24.77
N LYS A 302 23.66 -18.97 -23.67
CA LYS A 302 24.95 -18.72 -22.99
C LYS A 302 24.89 -19.06 -21.52
N VAL A 303 25.96 -19.68 -21.01
CA VAL A 303 26.09 -20.06 -19.61
C VAL A 303 27.38 -19.47 -19.03
N ILE A 304 27.28 -18.81 -17.88
CA ILE A 304 28.40 -18.41 -17.04
C ILE A 304 28.41 -19.26 -15.79
N LYS A 305 29.56 -19.84 -15.46
CA LYS A 305 29.79 -20.52 -14.19
C LYS A 305 30.54 -19.60 -13.25
N VAL A 306 29.93 -19.30 -12.11
CA VAL A 306 30.52 -18.48 -11.04
C VAL A 306 31.12 -19.42 -10.00
N GLY A 307 32.44 -19.32 -9.86
CA GLY A 307 33.22 -20.11 -8.92
C GLY A 307 33.22 -19.54 -7.50
N LYS A 308 34.08 -20.12 -6.68
CA LYS A 308 34.38 -19.64 -5.33
C LYS A 308 35.23 -18.38 -5.39
N PHE A 309 35.16 -17.56 -4.34
CA PHE A 309 36.03 -16.39 -4.20
C PHE A 309 37.49 -16.81 -4.03
N SER A 310 38.42 -15.97 -4.49
CA SER A 310 39.83 -16.12 -4.12
C SER A 310 40.04 -15.91 -2.62
N ALA A 311 41.18 -16.35 -2.09
CA ALA A 311 41.49 -16.18 -0.67
C ALA A 311 41.48 -14.71 -0.23
N ASP A 312 41.97 -13.81 -1.09
CA ASP A 312 42.00 -12.37 -0.80
C ASP A 312 40.60 -11.75 -0.86
N GLU A 313 39.79 -12.11 -1.85
CA GLU A 313 38.37 -11.69 -1.92
C GLU A 313 37.58 -12.18 -0.70
N ALA A 314 37.75 -13.44 -0.33
CA ALA A 314 37.07 -14.03 0.81
C ALA A 314 37.49 -13.38 2.14
N LEU A 315 38.75 -12.95 2.27
CA LEU A 315 39.22 -12.17 3.41
C LEU A 315 38.57 -10.78 3.45
N LYS A 316 38.47 -10.09 2.30
CA LYS A 316 37.75 -8.81 2.18
C LYS A 316 36.28 -8.96 2.59
N LEU A 317 35.59 -10.01 2.12
CA LEU A 317 34.20 -10.30 2.52
C LEU A 317 34.08 -10.53 4.03
N PHE A 318 35.00 -11.31 4.61
CA PHE A 318 35.00 -11.57 6.05
C PHE A 318 35.13 -10.27 6.84
N GLN A 319 36.05 -9.39 6.44
CA GLN A 319 36.26 -8.08 7.06
C GLN A 319 35.03 -7.17 6.91
N TYR A 320 34.45 -7.14 5.72
CA TYR A 320 33.22 -6.39 5.44
C TYR A 320 32.08 -6.80 6.40
N PHE A 321 31.86 -8.11 6.59
CA PHE A 321 30.81 -8.59 7.49
C PHE A 321 31.13 -8.43 8.98
N LEU A 322 32.42 -8.47 9.38
CA LEU A 322 32.81 -8.18 10.76
C LEU A 322 32.52 -6.73 11.16
N ASN A 323 32.77 -5.79 10.25
CA ASN A 323 32.61 -4.35 10.47
C ASN A 323 33.35 -3.83 11.73
N PHE A 324 34.56 -4.32 11.97
CA PHE A 324 35.47 -3.77 13.00
C PHE A 324 36.57 -2.95 12.30
N PRO A 325 36.69 -1.64 12.60
CA PRO A 325 37.79 -0.83 12.12
C PRO A 325 39.13 -1.41 12.60
N ASN A 326 40.18 -1.37 11.77
CA ASN A 326 41.59 -1.62 12.15
C ASN A 326 41.95 -3.08 12.52
N LEU A 327 41.11 -4.07 12.22
CA LEU A 327 41.46 -5.50 12.44
C LEU A 327 42.69 -5.98 11.67
N ARG A 328 42.97 -5.37 10.52
CA ARG A 328 44.15 -5.69 9.70
C ARG A 328 45.46 -5.26 10.38
N ASP A 329 45.37 -4.33 11.32
CA ASP A 329 46.54 -3.80 12.03
C ASP A 329 46.96 -4.71 13.19
N ASN A 330 46.19 -5.77 13.48
CA ASN A 330 46.56 -6.83 14.41
C ASN A 330 47.03 -8.10 13.66
N PRO A 331 48.35 -8.35 13.57
CA PRO A 331 48.91 -9.49 12.83
C PRO A 331 48.48 -10.86 13.39
N HIS A 332 48.15 -10.93 14.69
CA HIS A 332 47.71 -12.17 15.32
C HIS A 332 46.29 -12.54 14.89
N ILE A 333 45.39 -11.57 14.77
CA ILE A 333 44.02 -11.78 14.32
C ILE A 333 43.99 -12.06 12.80
N GLU A 334 44.78 -11.34 11.99
CA GLU A 334 44.88 -11.58 10.55
C GLU A 334 45.28 -13.04 10.23
N ARG A 335 46.21 -13.60 11.01
CA ARG A 335 46.62 -15.00 10.87
C ARG A 335 45.46 -15.96 11.05
N TYR A 336 44.57 -15.74 12.03
CA TYR A 336 43.41 -16.60 12.25
C TYR A 336 42.36 -16.41 11.17
N LEU A 337 42.12 -15.16 10.73
CA LEU A 337 41.19 -14.85 9.64
C LEU A 337 41.51 -15.64 8.36
N ARG A 338 42.77 -15.63 7.92
CA ARG A 338 43.22 -16.38 6.73
C ARG A 338 42.93 -17.86 6.83
N LYS A 339 43.09 -18.44 8.03
CA LYS A 339 42.86 -19.86 8.26
C LYS A 339 41.37 -20.21 8.39
N VAL A 340 40.56 -19.34 8.98
CA VAL A 340 39.10 -19.51 9.07
C VAL A 340 38.49 -19.51 7.66
N VAL A 341 38.89 -18.57 6.81
CA VAL A 341 38.40 -18.47 5.43
C VAL A 341 38.71 -19.74 4.61
N GLN A 342 39.88 -20.36 4.82
CA GLN A 342 40.23 -21.65 4.21
C GLN A 342 39.30 -22.80 4.65
N VAL A 343 38.92 -22.85 5.93
CA VAL A 343 38.00 -23.87 6.45
C VAL A 343 36.60 -23.76 5.83
N TYR A 344 36.18 -22.55 5.47
CA TYR A 344 34.86 -22.29 4.91
C TYR A 344 34.79 -22.32 3.39
N ASP A 345 35.86 -22.76 2.73
CA ASP A 345 35.89 -23.08 1.30
C ASP A 345 35.50 -21.88 0.41
N PHE A 346 35.79 -20.67 0.89
CA PHE A 346 35.64 -19.41 0.17
C PHE A 346 34.21 -19.11 -0.37
N HIS A 347 33.15 -19.60 0.30
CA HIS A 347 31.75 -19.27 0.00
C HIS A 347 31.26 -18.08 0.84
N SER A 348 30.67 -17.05 0.21
CA SER A 348 30.24 -15.81 0.87
C SER A 348 29.25 -16.04 2.01
N LEU A 349 28.30 -16.98 1.87
CA LEU A 349 27.33 -17.30 2.92
C LEU A 349 28.01 -17.89 4.17
N ARG A 350 28.98 -18.79 3.96
CA ARG A 350 29.74 -19.42 5.05
C ARG A 350 30.67 -18.40 5.72
N ILE A 351 31.28 -17.54 4.92
CA ILE A 351 32.10 -16.41 5.39
C ILE A 351 31.27 -15.43 6.21
N LYS A 352 30.08 -15.03 5.73
CA LYS A 352 29.15 -14.15 6.44
C LYS A 352 28.78 -14.76 7.79
N LEU A 353 28.37 -16.04 7.80
CA LEU A 353 28.00 -16.75 9.03
C LEU A 353 29.17 -16.88 10.02
N ALA A 354 30.38 -17.15 9.53
CA ALA A 354 31.58 -17.19 10.36
C ALA A 354 31.92 -15.81 10.93
N ALA A 355 32.00 -14.78 10.09
CA ALA A 355 32.24 -13.40 10.53
C ALA A 355 31.22 -12.97 11.60
N THR A 356 29.95 -13.27 11.36
CA THR A 356 28.86 -13.12 12.32
C THR A 356 29.20 -13.82 13.65
N ALA A 357 29.48 -15.13 13.66
CA ALA A 357 29.80 -15.84 14.90
C ALA A 357 30.99 -15.26 15.68
N PHE A 358 32.03 -14.79 14.97
CA PHE A 358 33.18 -14.12 15.61
C PHE A 358 32.80 -12.73 16.16
N LYS A 359 31.92 -11.98 15.47
CA LYS A 359 31.45 -10.66 15.90
C LYS A 359 30.73 -10.70 17.25
N VAL A 360 29.92 -11.74 17.51
CA VAL A 360 29.20 -11.93 18.79
C VAL A 360 30.15 -11.91 20.00
N ARG A 361 31.36 -12.47 19.85
CA ARG A 361 32.31 -12.62 20.96
C ARG A 361 33.25 -11.43 21.14
N GLY A 362 33.17 -10.43 20.27
CA GLY A 362 33.97 -9.20 20.35
C GLY A 362 35.42 -9.35 19.88
N PRO A 363 36.24 -8.28 20.04
CA PRO A 363 37.57 -8.19 19.41
C PRO A 363 38.72 -8.85 20.20
N GLY A 364 38.47 -9.49 21.35
CA GLY A 364 39.53 -10.04 22.22
C GLY A 364 40.32 -11.19 21.58
N GLU A 365 41.66 -11.12 21.58
CA GLU A 365 42.55 -12.07 20.90
C GLU A 365 42.38 -13.53 21.36
N GLU A 366 42.15 -13.75 22.66
CA GLU A 366 41.96 -15.08 23.25
C GLU A 366 40.83 -15.86 22.56
N TRP A 367 39.74 -15.16 22.23
CA TRP A 367 38.58 -15.75 21.54
C TRP A 367 38.85 -16.09 20.09
N TRP A 368 39.71 -15.35 19.39
CA TRP A 368 40.10 -15.67 18.01
C TRP A 368 40.92 -16.96 17.95
N ARG A 369 41.82 -17.14 18.93
CA ARG A 369 42.64 -18.35 19.08
C ARG A 369 41.78 -19.55 19.45
N GLU A 370 40.89 -19.41 20.43
CA GLU A 370 40.00 -20.48 20.87
C GLU A 370 38.97 -20.83 19.79
N GLY A 371 38.32 -19.83 19.19
CA GLY A 371 37.36 -19.99 18.10
C GLY A 371 37.98 -20.71 16.90
N TYR A 372 39.20 -20.33 16.51
CA TYR A 372 39.94 -21.04 15.47
C TYR A 372 40.32 -22.48 15.87
N SER A 373 40.78 -22.70 17.10
CA SER A 373 41.12 -24.04 17.61
C SER A 373 39.89 -24.96 17.59
N ASN A 374 38.73 -24.45 18.01
CA ASN A 374 37.46 -25.15 17.99
C ASN A 374 37.02 -25.46 16.55
N LEU A 375 37.16 -24.50 15.62
CA LEU A 375 36.88 -24.71 14.20
C LEU A 375 37.70 -25.84 13.56
N ILE A 376 39.01 -25.89 13.81
CA ILE A 376 39.85 -27.00 13.32
C ILE A 376 39.40 -28.33 13.93
N LYS A 377 39.14 -28.36 15.24
CA LYS A 377 38.69 -29.57 15.92
C LYS A 377 37.39 -30.09 15.32
N TRP A 378 36.45 -29.21 14.97
CA TRP A 378 35.18 -29.56 14.33
C TRP A 378 35.39 -30.12 12.93
N SER A 379 36.20 -29.45 12.10
CA SER A 379 36.52 -29.90 10.74
C SER A 379 37.17 -31.29 10.72
N ARG A 380 38.02 -31.62 11.70
CA ARG A 380 38.70 -32.94 11.81
C ARG A 380 37.79 -34.08 12.27
N LYS A 381 36.69 -33.79 12.97
CA LYS A 381 35.76 -34.81 13.47
C LYS A 381 34.72 -35.26 12.44
N GLY A 382 34.75 -34.71 11.22
CA GLY A 382 33.71 -34.92 10.22
C GLY A 382 32.40 -34.17 10.52
N ASP A 383 32.38 -33.35 11.57
CA ASP A 383 31.25 -32.46 11.87
C ASP A 383 31.21 -31.34 10.83
N HIS A 384 30.05 -31.15 10.21
CA HIS A 384 29.88 -30.08 9.23
C HIS A 384 30.04 -28.71 9.92
N PRO A 385 31.03 -27.86 9.55
CA PRO A 385 31.31 -26.60 10.25
C PRO A 385 30.09 -25.67 10.41
N MET A 386 29.15 -25.71 9.45
CA MET A 386 27.88 -24.99 9.56
C MET A 386 27.02 -25.45 10.74
N LYS A 387 26.94 -26.77 11.01
CA LYS A 387 26.11 -27.30 12.11
C LYS A 387 26.59 -26.76 13.45
N LYS A 388 27.91 -26.71 13.67
CA LYS A 388 28.49 -26.16 14.89
C LYS A 388 28.35 -24.64 15.01
N MET A 389 28.33 -23.89 13.91
CA MET A 389 28.00 -22.47 13.96
C MET A 389 26.52 -22.21 14.25
N PHE A 390 25.60 -23.04 13.72
CA PHE A 390 24.20 -22.99 14.14
C PHE A 390 24.06 -23.31 15.62
N GLU A 391 24.84 -24.25 16.16
CA GLU A 391 24.89 -24.50 17.59
C GLU A 391 25.39 -23.27 18.37
N LEU A 392 26.45 -22.56 17.92
CA LEU A 392 26.91 -21.32 18.57
C LEU A 392 25.88 -20.19 18.55
N LEU A 393 25.17 -20.03 17.43
CA LEU A 393 24.10 -19.04 17.30
C LEU A 393 22.90 -19.43 18.15
N ARG A 394 22.56 -20.72 18.18
CA ARG A 394 21.54 -21.28 19.07
C ARG A 394 21.93 -21.03 20.52
N ASP A 395 23.17 -21.28 20.93
CA ASP A 395 23.62 -21.01 22.30
C ASP A 395 23.47 -19.52 22.64
N SER A 396 23.68 -18.62 21.66
CA SER A 396 23.45 -17.18 21.84
C SER A 396 21.96 -16.84 22.02
N CYS A 397 21.06 -17.55 21.33
CA CYS A 397 19.62 -17.46 21.51
C CYS A 397 19.13 -18.11 22.82
N ASP A 398 19.71 -19.25 23.22
CA ASP A 398 19.34 -19.98 24.43
C ASP A 398 19.63 -19.16 25.69
N ASN A 399 20.68 -18.33 25.62
CA ASN A 399 21.10 -17.37 26.65
C ASN A 399 20.28 -16.07 26.69
N LEU A 400 19.23 -15.94 25.87
CA LEU A 400 18.25 -14.87 26.02
C LEU A 400 17.31 -15.19 27.19
N ASN A 401 16.91 -14.16 27.94
CA ASN A 401 15.81 -14.31 28.90
C ASN A 401 14.47 -14.49 28.15
N ASP A 402 13.40 -14.82 28.87
CA ASP A 402 12.12 -15.18 28.25
C ASP A 402 11.55 -14.02 27.41
N ASP A 403 11.52 -12.79 27.96
CA ASP A 403 11.07 -11.58 27.24
C ASP A 403 11.90 -11.33 25.95
N GLN A 404 13.21 -11.57 26.02
CA GLN A 404 14.11 -11.42 24.87
C GLN A 404 13.89 -12.51 23.82
N LYS A 405 13.54 -13.74 24.24
CA LYS A 405 13.20 -14.84 23.33
C LYS A 405 11.91 -14.53 22.58
N ASP A 406 10.91 -13.95 23.25
CA ASP A 406 9.67 -13.55 22.61
C ASP A 406 9.89 -12.46 21.56
N CYS A 407 10.69 -11.43 21.88
CA CYS A 407 11.12 -10.42 20.90
C CYS A 407 11.83 -11.05 19.69
N PHE A 408 12.79 -11.95 19.94
CA PHE A 408 13.55 -12.63 18.90
C PHE A 408 12.64 -13.49 18.01
N LEU A 409 11.81 -14.35 18.60
CA LEU A 409 10.88 -15.20 17.87
C LEU A 409 9.91 -14.37 17.03
N TYR A 410 9.39 -13.26 17.56
CA TYR A 410 8.55 -12.35 16.79
C TYR A 410 9.24 -11.81 15.54
N GLY A 411 10.51 -11.41 15.66
CA GLY A 411 11.32 -10.98 14.51
C GLY A 411 11.49 -12.06 13.43
N THR A 412 11.43 -13.35 13.80
CA THR A 412 11.51 -14.47 12.84
C THR A 412 10.21 -14.77 12.10
N LEU A 413 9.09 -14.16 12.49
CA LEU A 413 7.79 -14.37 11.85
C LEU A 413 7.64 -13.62 10.51
N TYR A 414 8.57 -12.69 10.22
CA TYR A 414 8.54 -11.93 8.97
C TYR A 414 8.86 -12.85 7.77
N PRO A 415 8.04 -12.82 6.70
CA PRO A 415 8.29 -13.64 5.52
C PRO A 415 9.64 -13.32 4.87
N GLU A 416 10.30 -14.33 4.30
CA GLU A 416 11.58 -14.12 3.63
C GLU A 416 11.43 -13.12 2.45
N GLY A 417 12.32 -12.13 2.39
CA GLY A 417 12.36 -11.15 1.30
C GLY A 417 11.41 -9.96 1.48
N THR A 418 10.73 -9.83 2.62
CA THR A 418 10.04 -8.59 2.98
C THR A 418 11.00 -7.59 3.60
N ASP A 419 10.84 -6.31 3.28
CA ASP A 419 11.56 -5.24 3.97
C ASP A 419 11.07 -5.16 5.43
N THR A 420 12.01 -5.29 6.38
CA THR A 420 11.74 -5.17 7.81
C THR A 420 12.46 -3.95 8.35
N TYR A 421 11.76 -3.08 9.09
CA TYR A 421 12.34 -1.89 9.69
C TYR A 421 12.43 -2.04 11.21
N GLU A 422 13.54 -1.58 11.78
CA GLU A 422 13.81 -1.69 13.22
C GLU A 422 12.75 -0.97 14.05
N ASP A 423 12.39 0.26 13.69
CA ASP A 423 11.37 1.03 14.41
C ASP A 423 10.01 0.31 14.44
N CYS A 424 9.62 -0.34 13.34
CA CYS A 424 8.37 -1.10 13.30
C CYS A 424 8.44 -2.35 14.20
N LEU A 425 9.60 -3.03 14.27
CA LEU A 425 9.81 -4.17 15.16
C LEU A 425 9.71 -3.74 16.63
N LEU A 426 10.32 -2.61 16.99
CA LEU A 426 10.25 -2.06 18.35
C LEU A 426 8.82 -1.70 18.75
N ASP A 427 8.09 -1.04 17.85
CA ASP A 427 6.67 -0.74 18.02
C ASP A 427 5.85 -2.03 18.24
N CYS A 428 6.12 -3.08 17.46
CA CYS A 428 5.45 -4.37 17.62
C CYS A 428 5.79 -5.02 18.97
N TRP A 429 7.06 -5.08 19.35
CA TRP A 429 7.48 -5.65 20.63
C TRP A 429 6.87 -4.91 21.81
N SER A 430 6.79 -3.57 21.72
CA SER A 430 6.09 -2.76 22.71
C SER A 430 4.62 -3.17 22.81
N ALA A 431 3.90 -3.25 21.68
CA ALA A 431 2.48 -3.60 21.68
C ALA A 431 2.15 -5.03 22.13
N GLN A 432 3.12 -5.95 22.12
CA GLN A 432 2.93 -7.29 22.69
C GLN A 432 3.37 -7.37 24.17
N ASP A 433 3.76 -6.24 24.76
CA ASP A 433 4.35 -6.14 26.10
C ASP A 433 5.65 -6.96 26.26
N PHE A 434 6.39 -7.18 25.17
CA PHE A 434 7.66 -7.91 25.22
C PHE A 434 8.81 -7.05 25.75
N LEU A 435 8.68 -5.72 25.74
CA LEU A 435 9.71 -4.78 26.18
C LEU A 435 9.65 -4.56 27.70
N GLY A 436 9.99 -5.61 28.46
CA GLY A 436 10.19 -5.53 29.92
C GLY A 436 11.42 -4.71 30.33
N SER A 437 11.62 -4.49 31.64
CA SER A 437 12.71 -3.65 32.18
C SER A 437 14.13 -4.19 31.98
N ASN A 438 14.28 -5.46 31.60
CA ASN A 438 15.56 -6.16 31.42
C ASN A 438 15.83 -6.58 29.97
N VAL A 439 15.15 -5.97 28.99
CA VAL A 439 15.29 -6.34 27.57
C VAL A 439 16.40 -5.52 26.91
N ASP A 440 17.52 -6.18 26.64
CA ASP A 440 18.58 -5.64 25.77
C ASP A 440 18.15 -5.71 24.30
N VAL A 441 17.51 -4.63 23.84
CA VAL A 441 17.00 -4.45 22.48
C VAL A 441 18.11 -4.55 21.45
N ASP A 442 19.26 -3.94 21.71
CA ASP A 442 20.41 -3.94 20.79
C ASP A 442 20.93 -5.36 20.57
N LYS A 443 21.00 -6.16 21.65
CA LYS A 443 21.37 -7.57 21.56
C LYS A 443 20.40 -8.38 20.70
N ILE A 444 19.09 -8.16 20.81
CA ILE A 444 18.09 -8.89 20.02
C ILE A 444 18.14 -8.47 18.55
N LEU A 445 18.14 -7.16 18.26
CA LEU A 445 18.26 -6.64 16.90
C LEU A 445 19.56 -7.11 16.24
N HIS A 446 20.64 -7.16 17.01
CA HIS A 446 21.90 -7.74 16.56
C HIS A 446 21.73 -9.21 16.17
N LEU A 447 21.18 -10.06 17.05
CA LEU A 447 20.95 -11.48 16.76
C LEU A 447 20.02 -11.70 15.56
N LEU A 448 18.97 -10.88 15.40
CA LEU A 448 18.07 -10.94 14.23
C LEU A 448 18.80 -10.57 12.94
N LYS A 449 19.56 -9.47 12.93
CA LYS A 449 20.41 -9.09 11.78
C LYS A 449 21.44 -10.17 11.46
N MET A 450 21.91 -10.90 12.47
CA MET A 450 22.87 -11.97 12.29
C MET A 450 22.27 -13.25 11.71
N MET A 451 21.10 -13.65 12.21
CA MET A 451 20.43 -14.92 11.89
C MET A 451 19.60 -14.84 10.61
N LEU A 452 18.88 -13.73 10.41
CA LEU A 452 18.04 -13.50 9.23
C LEU A 452 18.86 -13.05 8.01
N LEU A 453 20.16 -12.78 8.21
CA LEU A 453 21.10 -12.37 7.18
C LEU A 453 20.53 -11.28 6.24
N PRO A 454 19.86 -10.23 6.75
CA PRO A 454 19.21 -9.25 5.90
C PRO A 454 20.22 -8.63 4.94
N GLU A 455 19.73 -8.28 3.75
CA GLU A 455 20.49 -7.50 2.80
C GLU A 455 20.50 -6.06 3.32
N GLU A 456 21.67 -5.57 3.74
CA GLU A 456 21.78 -4.19 4.27
C GLU A 456 21.41 -3.18 3.18
N GLY A 457 20.20 -2.62 3.30
CA GLY A 457 19.81 -1.37 2.64
C GLY A 457 20.36 -0.17 3.42
N ALA A 458 20.61 0.95 2.75
CA ALA A 458 21.11 2.15 3.39
C ALA A 458 20.20 2.56 4.57
N HIS A 459 20.80 2.72 5.76
CA HIS A 459 20.18 3.41 6.90
C HIS A 459 19.78 4.81 6.45
N LYS A 460 18.52 4.95 6.02
CA LYS A 460 17.84 6.23 6.05
C LYS A 460 16.87 6.16 7.22
N PRO A 461 16.88 7.12 8.15
CA PRO A 461 15.81 7.22 9.14
C PRO A 461 14.52 7.40 8.34
N HIS A 462 13.68 6.39 8.35
CA HIS A 462 12.44 6.36 7.60
C HIS A 462 11.33 6.13 8.60
N GLN A 463 10.40 7.07 8.66
CA GLN A 463 9.11 6.85 9.29
C GLN A 463 8.54 5.54 8.71
N CYS A 464 8.16 4.61 9.58
CA CYS A 464 7.61 3.29 9.22
C CYS A 464 6.37 3.48 8.31
N ASN A 465 6.60 3.54 7.00
CA ASN A 465 5.57 3.90 6.04
C ASN A 465 4.71 2.70 5.65
N LYS A 466 5.13 1.48 6.00
CA LYS A 466 4.41 0.24 5.74
C LYS A 466 4.70 -0.81 6.82
N PHE A 467 3.66 -1.35 7.45
CA PHE A 467 3.75 -2.43 8.43
C PHE A 467 2.44 -3.23 8.50
N GLN A 468 2.55 -4.48 8.97
CA GLN A 468 1.40 -5.32 9.34
C GLN A 468 1.66 -5.91 10.73
N VAL A 469 0.85 -5.55 11.71
CA VAL A 469 0.98 -6.05 13.10
C VAL A 469 -0.20 -6.96 13.42
N PHE A 470 0.08 -8.09 14.04
CA PHE A 470 -0.89 -9.07 14.52
C PHE A 470 -0.73 -9.21 16.04
N ILE A 471 -1.74 -8.79 16.80
CA ILE A 471 -1.76 -8.77 18.28
C ILE A 471 -2.74 -9.83 18.78
N ASP A 472 -2.25 -10.70 19.66
CA ASP A 472 -2.96 -11.85 20.26
C ASP A 472 -3.76 -12.70 19.25
N CYS A 473 -3.18 -12.91 18.06
CA CYS A 473 -3.87 -13.61 16.99
C CYS A 473 -2.98 -14.58 16.22
N LYS A 474 -3.62 -15.62 15.67
CA LYS A 474 -2.98 -16.48 14.66
C LYS A 474 -2.71 -15.64 13.42
N ILE A 475 -1.47 -15.70 12.94
CA ILE A 475 -1.06 -15.06 11.69
C ILE A 475 -2.01 -15.54 10.59
N SER A 476 -2.77 -14.60 10.04
CA SER A 476 -3.78 -14.85 9.03
C SER A 476 -3.85 -13.63 8.13
N ASN A 477 -4.11 -13.84 6.84
CA ASN A 477 -4.22 -12.72 5.90
C ASN A 477 -5.30 -11.73 6.37
N PRO A 478 -5.06 -10.41 6.21
CA PRO A 478 -6.06 -9.39 6.54
C PRO A 478 -7.40 -9.71 5.87
N GLN A 479 -8.49 -9.65 6.64
CA GLN A 479 -9.84 -9.91 6.11
C GLN A 479 -10.52 -8.62 5.63
N ILE A 480 -9.80 -7.51 5.69
CA ILE A 480 -10.21 -6.22 5.18
C ILE A 480 -10.28 -6.27 3.64
N PRO A 481 -11.36 -5.75 3.03
CA PRO A 481 -11.40 -5.58 1.57
C PRO A 481 -10.31 -4.64 1.08
N THR A 482 -9.61 -5.03 0.01
CA THR A 482 -8.49 -4.28 -0.60
C THR A 482 -7.32 -4.00 0.37
N PRO A 483 -6.70 -5.04 0.97
CA PRO A 483 -5.65 -4.87 1.97
C PRO A 483 -4.41 -4.14 1.41
N ASP A 484 -4.12 -4.31 0.12
CA ASP A 484 -3.00 -3.63 -0.57
C ASP A 484 -3.14 -2.10 -0.63
N ARG A 485 -4.32 -1.55 -0.32
CA ARG A 485 -4.56 -0.10 -0.27
C ARG A 485 -3.92 0.56 0.95
N TYR A 486 -3.74 -0.18 2.03
CA TYR A 486 -3.29 0.35 3.30
C TYR A 486 -1.87 -0.10 3.56
N ASN A 487 -0.98 0.86 3.81
CA ASN A 487 0.41 0.53 4.08
C ASN A 487 0.59 0.11 5.54
N ARG A 488 -0.16 0.69 6.48
CA ARG A 488 -0.04 0.44 7.92
C ARG A 488 -1.29 -0.25 8.44
N PHE A 489 -1.19 -1.56 8.71
CA PHE A 489 -2.32 -2.39 9.12
C PHE A 489 -2.08 -3.05 10.48
N VAL A 490 -3.12 -3.10 11.30
CA VAL A 490 -3.11 -3.79 12.60
C VAL A 490 -4.30 -4.73 12.70
N LYS A 491 -4.07 -5.98 13.07
CA LYS A 491 -5.11 -6.91 13.55
C LYS A 491 -4.91 -7.13 15.03
N TYR A 492 -5.93 -6.83 15.82
CA TYR A 492 -5.92 -7.02 17.26
C TYR A 492 -7.07 -7.94 17.66
N CYS A 493 -6.75 -9.08 18.27
CA CYS A 493 -7.73 -10.04 18.74
C CYS A 493 -7.81 -10.09 20.27
N ASN A 494 -8.98 -10.49 20.79
CA ASN A 494 -9.24 -10.74 22.22
C ASN A 494 -8.79 -9.64 23.19
N GLY A 495 -8.80 -8.39 22.71
CA GLY A 495 -8.24 -7.29 23.48
C GLY A 495 -8.95 -7.02 24.79
N LYS A 496 -8.15 -6.75 25.83
CA LYS A 496 -8.61 -6.35 27.17
C LYS A 496 -8.50 -4.84 27.34
N TRP A 497 -9.27 -4.30 28.30
CA TRP A 497 -9.22 -2.87 28.62
C TRP A 497 -7.87 -2.52 29.28
N ASN A 498 -7.26 -1.40 28.88
CA ASN A 498 -6.10 -0.76 29.52
C ASN A 498 -4.70 -1.35 29.21
N ASP A 499 -4.32 -1.40 27.92
CA ASP A 499 -2.98 -1.80 27.45
C ASP A 499 -2.28 -0.63 26.71
N PRO A 500 -1.53 0.24 27.43
CA PRO A 500 -0.94 1.46 26.88
C PRO A 500 -0.05 1.27 25.64
N PRO A 501 0.82 0.24 25.58
CA PRO A 501 1.64 -0.02 24.40
C PRO A 501 0.87 -0.26 23.10
N ILE A 502 -0.25 -1.00 23.15
CA ILE A 502 -1.06 -1.32 21.96
C ILE A 502 -1.57 -0.04 21.28
N PHE A 503 -1.92 0.97 22.06
CA PHE A 503 -2.45 2.22 21.51
C PHE A 503 -1.42 3.01 20.71
N THR A 504 -0.13 2.89 21.02
CA THR A 504 0.93 3.55 20.24
C THR A 504 1.02 3.00 18.80
N VAL A 505 0.74 1.71 18.63
CA VAL A 505 0.73 1.05 17.32
C VAL A 505 -0.57 1.32 16.58
N LEU A 506 -1.70 1.34 17.28
CA LEU A 506 -2.99 1.71 16.69
C LEU A 506 -3.01 3.16 16.20
N ASP A 507 -2.35 4.11 16.90
CA ASP A 507 -2.33 5.52 16.49
C ASP A 507 -1.56 5.75 15.19
N LYS A 508 -0.61 4.86 14.88
CA LYS A 508 0.17 4.86 13.63
C LYS A 508 -0.54 4.14 12.47
N ALA A 509 -1.63 3.42 12.71
CA ALA A 509 -2.27 2.56 11.72
C ALA A 509 -3.19 3.31 10.75
N ASP A 510 -3.18 2.91 9.47
CA ASP A 510 -4.15 3.36 8.45
C ASP A 510 -5.42 2.51 8.48
N ALA A 511 -5.28 1.22 8.80
CA ALA A 511 -6.35 0.24 8.83
C ALA A 511 -6.24 -0.70 10.03
N VAL A 512 -7.38 -1.03 10.65
CA VAL A 512 -7.44 -1.88 11.85
C VAL A 512 -8.53 -2.95 11.73
N GLU A 513 -8.22 -4.17 12.13
CA GLU A 513 -9.16 -5.29 12.31
C GLU A 513 -9.23 -5.66 13.80
N LEU A 514 -10.40 -5.47 14.42
CA LEU A 514 -10.67 -5.75 15.83
C LEU A 514 -11.57 -6.98 15.95
N PHE A 515 -11.00 -8.11 16.35
CA PHE A 515 -11.71 -9.40 16.39
C PHE A 515 -11.91 -9.91 17.83
N ASN A 516 -13.13 -10.34 18.16
CA ASN A 516 -13.48 -11.00 19.43
C ASN A 516 -13.12 -10.18 20.70
N HIS A 517 -13.36 -8.86 20.70
CA HIS A 517 -13.13 -8.02 21.87
C HIS A 517 -14.29 -8.05 22.87
N GLU A 518 -13.99 -7.76 24.14
CA GLU A 518 -14.97 -7.67 25.23
C GLU A 518 -15.51 -6.24 25.47
N HIS A 519 -15.01 -5.26 24.70
CA HIS A 519 -15.37 -3.84 24.78
C HIS A 519 -16.86 -3.59 24.48
N GLN A 520 -17.40 -2.54 25.09
CA GLN A 520 -18.80 -2.16 24.95
C GLN A 520 -19.00 -1.11 23.85
N PHE A 521 -18.01 -0.28 23.57
CA PHE A 521 -18.09 0.78 22.56
C PHE A 521 -16.83 0.82 21.70
N LEU A 522 -16.95 1.15 20.41
CA LEU A 522 -15.76 1.37 19.57
C LEU A 522 -15.00 2.63 20.01
N SER A 523 -15.73 3.64 20.52
CA SER A 523 -15.13 4.83 21.15
C SER A 523 -14.29 4.53 22.39
N ASP A 524 -14.32 3.30 22.94
CA ASP A 524 -13.45 2.92 24.06
C ASP A 524 -11.96 2.89 23.63
N PHE A 525 -11.67 2.79 22.34
CA PHE A 525 -10.30 2.85 21.79
C PHE A 525 -9.81 4.29 21.51
N GLU A 526 -10.67 5.31 21.73
CA GLU A 526 -10.45 6.67 21.27
C GLU A 526 -9.56 7.50 22.19
N THR A 527 -9.60 7.29 23.52
CA THR A 527 -8.83 8.12 24.45
C THR A 527 -7.31 7.93 24.32
N VAL A 528 -6.83 6.98 23.50
CA VAL A 528 -5.41 6.59 23.52
C VAL A 528 -4.78 6.28 22.15
N GLY A 529 -5.48 6.00 21.03
CA GLY A 529 -4.76 5.81 19.75
C GLY A 529 -5.47 5.25 18.52
N MET A 530 -6.54 5.86 18.00
CA MET A 530 -7.10 5.49 16.67
C MET A 530 -7.29 6.71 15.75
N ASN A 531 -6.50 7.77 15.94
CA ASN A 531 -6.74 9.06 15.30
C ASN A 531 -6.48 9.04 13.78
N GLN A 532 -5.55 8.22 13.30
CA GLN A 532 -5.16 8.16 11.88
C GLN A 532 -5.92 7.09 11.08
N VAL A 533 -6.73 6.27 11.75
CA VAL A 533 -7.36 5.08 11.15
C VAL A 533 -8.43 5.50 10.14
N GLN A 534 -8.23 5.09 8.88
CA GLN A 534 -9.16 5.33 7.78
C GLN A 534 -10.11 4.15 7.56
N HIS A 535 -9.69 2.93 7.91
CA HIS A 535 -10.48 1.71 7.79
C HIS A 535 -10.54 0.95 9.11
N CYS A 536 -11.73 0.67 9.60
CA CYS A 536 -11.92 -0.20 10.76
C CYS A 536 -12.85 -1.37 10.40
N GLN A 537 -12.41 -2.59 10.69
CA GLN A 537 -13.25 -3.77 10.69
C GLN A 537 -13.41 -4.29 12.11
N VAL A 538 -14.65 -4.51 12.52
CA VAL A 538 -15.02 -5.02 13.84
C VAL A 538 -15.79 -6.32 13.67
N GLU A 539 -15.34 -7.38 14.33
CA GLU A 539 -15.89 -8.71 14.12
C GLU A 539 -16.02 -9.52 15.41
N SER A 540 -17.15 -10.22 15.59
CA SER A 540 -17.38 -11.18 16.68
C SER A 540 -17.30 -10.61 18.10
N TRP A 541 -17.61 -9.33 18.34
CA TRP A 541 -17.61 -8.79 19.71
C TRP A 541 -18.83 -9.26 20.50
N LYS A 542 -18.59 -9.78 21.70
CA LYS A 542 -19.63 -10.39 22.53
C LYS A 542 -20.53 -9.38 23.25
N ASN A 543 -20.00 -8.19 23.54
CA ASN A 543 -20.62 -7.19 24.44
C ASN A 543 -20.85 -5.80 23.81
N ILE A 544 -20.63 -5.62 22.50
CA ILE A 544 -20.73 -4.32 21.85
C ILE A 544 -22.14 -3.74 21.95
N ARG A 545 -22.31 -2.58 22.59
CA ARG A 545 -23.60 -1.90 22.77
C ARG A 545 -23.88 -0.90 21.66
N SER A 546 -22.92 -0.05 21.33
CA SER A 546 -23.03 0.94 20.25
C SER A 546 -21.65 1.27 19.67
N ILE A 547 -21.63 1.92 18.51
CA ILE A 547 -20.38 2.40 17.90
C ILE A 547 -19.78 3.55 18.75
N VAL A 548 -20.62 4.48 19.20
CA VAL A 548 -20.21 5.66 19.98
C VAL A 548 -20.92 5.67 21.33
N ASN A 549 -20.17 5.93 22.40
CA ASN A 549 -20.72 6.15 23.74
C ASN A 549 -21.29 7.58 23.87
N GLY A 550 -22.62 7.72 23.89
CA GLY A 550 -23.31 9.02 23.95
C GLY A 550 -23.11 9.86 25.22
N ARG A 551 -22.28 9.40 26.18
CA ARG A 551 -21.94 10.14 27.41
C ARG A 551 -20.59 10.86 27.36
N MET A 552 -19.76 10.60 26.35
CA MET A 552 -18.41 11.14 26.26
C MET A 552 -18.37 12.35 25.30
N ASN A 553 -17.77 13.47 25.75
CA ASN A 553 -17.32 14.57 24.89
C ASN A 553 -16.10 14.14 24.06
N CYS A 554 -16.28 13.10 23.25
CA CYS A 554 -15.21 12.44 22.50
C CYS A 554 -14.98 13.18 21.18
N LEU A 555 -13.71 13.51 20.88
CA LEU A 555 -13.26 14.18 19.66
C LEU A 555 -13.05 13.16 18.51
N THR A 556 -14.07 12.32 18.30
CA THR A 556 -14.66 11.95 17.02
C THR A 556 -13.72 11.37 15.97
N LEU A 557 -13.80 10.05 15.73
CA LEU A 557 -13.25 9.21 14.63
C LEU A 557 -13.30 9.84 13.22
N GLY A 558 -12.65 10.99 13.06
CA GLY A 558 -12.91 11.96 11.99
C GLY A 558 -12.21 11.57 10.71
N ASN A 559 -11.13 10.79 10.78
CA ASN A 559 -10.41 10.30 9.62
C ASN A 559 -10.97 8.98 9.05
N MET A 560 -11.91 8.36 9.76
CA MET A 560 -12.49 7.07 9.35
C MET A 560 -13.33 7.24 8.09
N GLU A 561 -12.92 6.58 7.01
CA GLU A 561 -13.63 6.55 5.73
C GLU A 561 -14.49 5.30 5.58
N ARG A 562 -14.07 4.17 6.18
CA ARG A 562 -14.70 2.87 5.98
C ARG A 562 -14.86 2.13 7.31
N LEU A 563 -16.08 1.69 7.58
CA LEU A 563 -16.41 0.91 8.76
C LEU A 563 -17.13 -0.39 8.36
N TYR A 564 -16.54 -1.52 8.72
CA TYR A 564 -17.08 -2.86 8.50
C TYR A 564 -17.41 -3.50 9.84
N MET A 565 -18.64 -3.99 9.96
CA MET A 565 -19.15 -4.61 11.16
C MET A 565 -19.70 -5.99 10.79
N LYS A 566 -19.10 -7.05 11.35
CA LYS A 566 -19.41 -8.45 11.05
C LYS A 566 -19.74 -9.27 12.30
N ASP A 567 -20.71 -10.19 12.18
CA ASP A 567 -20.95 -11.29 13.13
C ASP A 567 -21.24 -10.82 14.59
N PHE A 568 -22.33 -10.07 14.79
CA PHE A 568 -22.76 -9.58 16.11
C PHE A 568 -24.02 -10.26 16.63
N ALA A 569 -23.88 -11.19 17.58
CA ALA A 569 -24.98 -12.04 18.02
C ALA A 569 -25.95 -11.40 19.05
N ARG A 570 -25.53 -10.37 19.81
CA ARG A 570 -26.20 -10.02 21.08
C ARG A 570 -27.02 -8.74 21.14
N THR A 571 -26.88 -7.76 20.25
CA THR A 571 -27.37 -6.41 20.60
C THR A 571 -28.59 -5.90 19.85
N GLY A 572 -29.55 -5.40 20.62
CA GLY A 572 -30.69 -4.62 20.18
C GLY A 572 -30.37 -3.13 20.28
N LYS A 573 -30.73 -2.39 19.23
CA LYS A 573 -30.63 -0.92 19.02
C LYS A 573 -29.21 -0.33 19.14
N TYR A 574 -28.53 -0.09 18.00
CA TYR A 574 -27.08 0.24 17.95
C TYR A 574 -26.71 1.74 17.90
N LEU A 575 -27.66 2.65 17.65
CA LEU A 575 -27.46 4.11 17.77
C LEU A 575 -28.56 4.72 18.64
N GLU A 576 -28.54 4.40 19.94
CA GLU A 576 -29.41 5.06 20.93
C GLU A 576 -28.60 6.17 21.65
N GLY A 577 -29.15 7.38 21.68
CA GLY A 577 -28.51 8.57 22.22
C GLY A 577 -28.09 9.54 21.12
N ALA A 578 -28.41 10.83 21.31
CA ALA A 578 -27.96 11.89 20.43
C ALA A 578 -26.44 11.80 20.27
N LEU A 579 -25.94 11.54 19.05
CA LEU A 579 -24.63 12.08 18.70
C LEU A 579 -24.77 13.58 18.95
N ASN A 580 -24.07 14.09 19.96
CA ASN A 580 -24.15 15.49 20.32
C ASN A 580 -23.88 16.28 19.03
N ALA A 581 -24.85 17.09 18.59
CA ALA A 581 -24.77 17.83 17.32
C ALA A 581 -23.52 18.74 17.25
N GLN A 582 -22.88 18.99 18.40
CA GLN A 582 -21.63 19.72 18.56
C GLN A 582 -20.35 18.93 18.22
N LEU A 583 -20.39 17.59 18.12
CA LEU A 583 -19.19 16.73 17.95
C LEU A 583 -19.23 16.02 16.58
N ARG A 584 -18.29 16.35 15.69
CA ARG A 584 -18.20 15.94 14.26
C ARG A 584 -17.79 14.45 14.04
N SER A 585 -18.42 13.50 14.73
CA SER A 585 -18.09 12.07 14.69
C SER A 585 -18.44 11.41 13.37
N LEU A 586 -17.51 10.61 12.84
CA LEU A 586 -17.66 9.87 11.57
C LEU A 586 -17.95 10.77 10.35
N SER A 587 -17.57 12.05 10.41
CA SER A 587 -17.89 13.05 9.38
C SER A 587 -17.23 12.81 8.01
N ASN A 588 -16.22 11.93 7.93
CA ASN A 588 -15.60 11.49 6.68
C ASN A 588 -16.01 10.08 6.26
N LEU A 589 -16.95 9.43 6.96
CA LEU A 589 -17.36 8.07 6.66
C LEU A 589 -18.06 8.01 5.29
N LYS A 590 -17.43 7.29 4.35
CA LYS A 590 -17.90 7.09 2.98
C LYS A 590 -18.53 5.71 2.80
N THR A 591 -18.09 4.71 3.57
CA THR A 591 -18.54 3.33 3.44
C THR A 591 -18.93 2.74 4.78
N LEU A 592 -20.15 2.21 4.86
CA LEU A 592 -20.64 1.46 6.01
C LEU A 592 -21.14 0.08 5.56
N VAL A 593 -20.59 -0.98 6.14
CA VAL A 593 -20.94 -2.36 5.81
C VAL A 593 -21.33 -3.12 7.08
N LEU A 594 -22.54 -3.66 7.12
CA LEU A 594 -23.10 -4.42 8.24
C LEU A 594 -23.44 -5.84 7.78
N ILE A 595 -22.83 -6.87 8.36
CA ILE A 595 -23.02 -8.28 7.94
C ILE A 595 -23.32 -9.14 9.16
N LYS A 596 -24.41 -9.93 9.07
CA LYS A 596 -24.86 -10.85 10.12
C LYS A 596 -25.05 -10.14 11.47
N CYS A 597 -25.92 -9.14 11.46
CA CYS A 597 -26.34 -8.38 12.64
C CYS A 597 -27.82 -8.69 12.96
N PRO A 598 -28.16 -9.90 13.46
CA PRO A 598 -29.54 -10.39 13.54
C PRO A 598 -30.48 -9.52 14.38
N LYS A 599 -29.98 -8.88 15.45
CA LYS A 599 -30.77 -8.06 16.39
C LYS A 599 -30.76 -6.55 16.08
N LEU A 600 -30.14 -6.15 14.97
CA LEU A 600 -30.13 -4.75 14.51
C LEU A 600 -31.54 -4.36 14.10
N ASN A 601 -32.17 -3.39 14.78
CA ASN A 601 -33.54 -2.96 14.50
C ASN A 601 -33.63 -1.63 13.71
N MET A 602 -32.61 -0.78 13.83
CA MET A 602 -32.49 0.51 13.15
C MET A 602 -31.02 0.88 12.96
N ILE A 603 -30.67 1.48 11.80
CA ILE A 603 -29.28 1.91 11.51
C ILE A 603 -29.03 3.31 12.03
N LEU A 604 -29.86 4.31 11.66
CA LEU A 604 -29.66 5.72 12.01
C LEU A 604 -30.83 6.30 12.83
N SER A 605 -30.52 6.85 14.01
CA SER A 605 -31.45 7.62 14.84
C SER A 605 -31.50 9.11 14.44
N ASP A 606 -32.48 9.84 15.00
CA ASP A 606 -32.72 11.26 14.68
C ASP A 606 -31.52 12.14 15.09
N GLY A 607 -31.10 13.07 14.20
CA GLY A 607 -29.93 13.95 14.40
C GLY A 607 -28.57 13.45 13.86
N VAL A 608 -28.39 12.15 13.61
CA VAL A 608 -27.11 11.55 13.14
C VAL A 608 -26.87 11.74 11.63
N ILE A 609 -27.95 11.83 10.86
CA ILE A 609 -27.91 11.85 9.39
C ILE A 609 -27.16 13.06 8.83
N GLN A 610 -27.17 14.20 9.53
CA GLN A 610 -26.38 15.37 9.11
C GLN A 610 -24.87 15.11 9.17
N GLN A 611 -24.43 14.29 10.13
CA GLN A 611 -23.01 13.97 10.34
C GLN A 611 -22.50 12.91 9.35
N LEU A 612 -23.38 12.02 8.88
CA LEU A 612 -23.06 10.98 7.90
C LEU A 612 -23.40 11.36 6.45
N SER A 613 -23.45 12.67 6.16
CA SER A 613 -23.81 13.20 4.83
C SER A 613 -22.87 12.79 3.69
N LYS A 614 -21.68 12.28 4.00
CA LYS A 614 -20.68 11.79 3.04
C LYS A 614 -20.78 10.29 2.72
N ILE A 615 -21.72 9.54 3.30
CA ILE A 615 -21.87 8.11 2.98
C ILE A 615 -22.20 7.95 1.49
N GLN A 616 -21.31 7.24 0.78
CA GLN A 616 -21.43 6.88 -0.64
C GLN A 616 -21.85 5.42 -0.82
N HIS A 617 -21.41 4.53 0.06
CA HIS A 617 -21.71 3.11 -0.01
C HIS A 617 -22.30 2.58 1.29
N LEU A 618 -23.49 1.98 1.21
CA LEU A 618 -24.15 1.31 2.31
C LEU A 618 -24.43 -0.15 1.90
N GLU A 619 -23.90 -1.09 2.67
CA GLU A 619 -24.15 -2.53 2.48
C GLU A 619 -24.67 -3.16 3.77
N ILE A 620 -25.77 -3.91 3.67
CA ILE A 620 -26.39 -4.61 4.80
C ILE A 620 -26.71 -6.04 4.36
N ARG A 621 -26.22 -7.02 5.12
CA ARG A 621 -26.49 -8.44 4.88
C ARG A 621 -26.94 -9.14 6.15
N SER A 622 -27.97 -9.97 6.05
CA SER A 622 -28.40 -10.87 7.12
C SER A 622 -28.75 -10.15 8.44
N ALA A 623 -29.49 -9.04 8.36
CA ALA A 623 -30.01 -8.30 9.51
C ALA A 623 -31.52 -8.59 9.69
N MET A 624 -31.83 -9.62 10.49
CA MET A 624 -33.17 -10.22 10.54
C MET A 624 -34.23 -9.32 11.17
N GLU A 625 -33.88 -8.57 12.22
CA GLU A 625 -34.80 -7.70 12.95
C GLU A 625 -34.81 -6.24 12.45
N LEU A 626 -34.07 -5.91 11.38
CA LEU A 626 -33.94 -4.54 10.90
C LEU A 626 -35.28 -4.08 10.31
N LYS A 627 -35.90 -3.09 10.94
CA LYS A 627 -37.22 -2.57 10.52
C LYS A 627 -37.10 -1.31 9.69
N ILE A 628 -36.25 -0.38 10.13
CA ILE A 628 -36.11 0.96 9.56
C ILE A 628 -34.64 1.25 9.32
N LEU A 629 -34.27 1.70 8.12
CA LEU A 629 -32.90 2.12 7.82
C LEU A 629 -32.57 3.44 8.53
N SER A 630 -33.41 4.46 8.38
CA SER A 630 -33.25 5.76 9.03
C SER A 630 -34.58 6.46 9.25
N VAL A 631 -34.67 7.30 10.29
CA VAL A 631 -35.87 8.10 10.58
C VAL A 631 -36.04 9.28 9.61
N SER A 632 -34.95 9.88 9.14
CA SER A 632 -34.97 10.92 8.11
C SER A 632 -34.51 10.39 6.74
N PRO A 633 -35.10 10.88 5.63
CA PRO A 633 -34.87 10.33 4.29
C PRO A 633 -33.66 10.91 3.55
N GLN A 634 -32.80 11.69 4.22
CA GLN A 634 -31.75 12.45 3.55
C GLN A 634 -30.42 11.68 3.47
N TRP A 635 -30.13 11.12 2.29
CA TRP A 635 -28.86 10.43 1.98
C TRP A 635 -28.17 11.10 0.78
N PRO A 636 -27.71 12.36 0.91
CA PRO A 636 -27.36 13.21 -0.24
C PRO A 636 -26.18 12.71 -1.07
N SER A 637 -25.25 11.95 -0.46
CA SER A 637 -24.06 11.43 -1.14
C SER A 637 -24.15 9.96 -1.51
N LEU A 638 -25.26 9.26 -1.22
CA LEU A 638 -25.36 7.82 -1.42
C LEU A 638 -25.33 7.46 -2.90
N GLU A 639 -24.34 6.66 -3.30
CA GLU A 639 -24.07 6.22 -4.67
C GLU A 639 -24.40 4.74 -4.88
N LYS A 640 -24.16 3.90 -3.87
CA LYS A 640 -24.34 2.45 -3.96
C LYS A 640 -25.06 1.91 -2.72
N LEU A 641 -26.18 1.22 -2.94
CA LEU A 641 -26.95 0.55 -1.89
C LEU A 641 -26.98 -0.96 -2.13
N LYS A 642 -26.66 -1.75 -1.10
CA LYS A 642 -26.79 -3.21 -1.14
C LYS A 642 -27.51 -3.74 0.09
N ILE A 643 -28.62 -4.47 -0.12
CA ILE A 643 -29.42 -5.05 0.97
C ILE A 643 -29.75 -6.50 0.63
N SER A 644 -29.37 -7.44 1.49
CA SER A 644 -29.70 -8.86 1.32
C SER A 644 -30.00 -9.54 2.65
N GLY A 645 -30.92 -10.50 2.68
CA GLY A 645 -31.28 -11.21 3.91
C GLY A 645 -31.80 -10.30 5.04
N CYS A 646 -32.55 -9.24 4.72
CA CYS A 646 -33.12 -8.29 5.67
C CYS A 646 -34.66 -8.26 5.56
N PRO A 647 -35.36 -9.33 5.98
CA PRO A 647 -36.78 -9.53 5.68
C PRO A 647 -37.73 -8.56 6.40
N SER A 648 -37.30 -7.95 7.51
CA SER A 648 -38.16 -7.06 8.32
C SER A 648 -38.18 -5.61 7.82
N VAL A 649 -37.33 -5.25 6.86
CA VAL A 649 -37.31 -3.91 6.26
C VAL A 649 -38.44 -3.83 5.25
N ASN A 650 -39.47 -3.07 5.58
CA ASN A 650 -40.68 -2.95 4.76
C ASN A 650 -40.74 -1.66 3.94
N GLU A 651 -39.93 -0.66 4.30
CA GLU A 651 -39.90 0.64 3.63
C GLU A 651 -38.46 1.16 3.50
N LEU A 652 -38.22 1.98 2.47
CA LEU A 652 -36.95 2.66 2.27
C LEU A 652 -37.14 4.16 2.57
N PRO A 653 -36.20 4.81 3.28
CA PRO A 653 -36.29 6.20 3.65
C PRO A 653 -35.83 7.08 2.47
N PHE A 654 -36.45 6.94 1.30
CA PHE A 654 -36.08 7.66 0.09
C PHE A 654 -37.26 8.47 -0.44
N THR A 655 -36.95 9.61 -1.05
CA THR A 655 -37.94 10.47 -1.72
C THR A 655 -37.66 10.50 -3.21
N ASN A 656 -38.55 11.13 -3.98
CA ASN A 656 -38.31 11.29 -5.42
C ASN A 656 -37.03 12.10 -5.71
N SER A 657 -36.62 12.96 -4.78
CA SER A 657 -35.47 13.85 -4.94
C SER A 657 -34.22 13.45 -4.14
N ASN A 658 -34.24 12.34 -3.39
CA ASN A 658 -33.09 11.87 -2.60
C ASN A 658 -33.17 10.33 -2.41
N PRO A 659 -32.08 9.56 -2.61
CA PRO A 659 -30.72 9.98 -2.97
C PRO A 659 -30.60 10.29 -4.48
N ARG A 660 -30.00 11.44 -4.81
CA ARG A 660 -29.80 11.88 -6.22
C ARG A 660 -28.59 11.23 -6.90
N LYS A 661 -27.56 10.93 -6.12
CA LYS A 661 -26.30 10.35 -6.62
C LYS A 661 -26.34 8.83 -6.72
N LEU A 662 -27.45 8.19 -6.38
CA LEU A 662 -27.57 6.74 -6.36
C LEU A 662 -27.49 6.21 -7.80
N ILE A 663 -26.48 5.37 -8.05
CA ILE A 663 -26.17 4.80 -9.37
C ILE A 663 -26.31 3.28 -9.40
N SER A 664 -26.33 2.61 -8.24
CA SER A 664 -26.37 1.15 -8.15
C SER A 664 -27.18 0.67 -6.96
N ILE A 665 -28.08 -0.29 -7.20
CA ILE A 665 -28.86 -0.97 -6.17
C ILE A 665 -28.73 -2.49 -6.34
N GLU A 666 -28.29 -3.18 -5.30
CA GLU A 666 -28.20 -4.63 -5.26
C GLU A 666 -29.07 -5.18 -4.13
N VAL A 667 -30.20 -5.80 -4.49
CA VAL A 667 -31.21 -6.27 -3.53
C VAL A 667 -31.84 -7.58 -3.97
N ASP A 668 -32.42 -8.32 -3.02
CA ASP A 668 -33.27 -9.46 -3.34
C ASP A 668 -34.54 -8.99 -4.08
N ARG A 669 -34.84 -9.61 -5.23
CA ARG A 669 -35.96 -9.21 -6.10
C ARG A 669 -37.32 -9.48 -5.46
N VAL A 670 -37.47 -10.58 -4.72
CA VAL A 670 -38.73 -10.93 -4.05
C VAL A 670 -38.99 -9.94 -2.93
N TRP A 671 -37.95 -9.56 -2.20
CA TRP A 671 -38.01 -8.52 -1.18
C TRP A 671 -38.33 -7.15 -1.80
N TRP A 672 -37.69 -6.77 -2.90
CA TRP A 672 -37.93 -5.48 -3.58
C TRP A 672 -39.38 -5.26 -4.01
N GLU A 673 -40.03 -6.31 -4.54
CA GLU A 673 -41.43 -6.22 -4.94
C GLU A 673 -42.41 -6.16 -3.76
N LYS A 674 -42.00 -6.64 -2.58
CA LYS A 674 -42.80 -6.62 -1.34
C LYS A 674 -42.66 -5.31 -0.55
N LEU A 675 -41.72 -4.44 -0.92
CA LEU A 675 -41.53 -3.15 -0.26
C LEU A 675 -42.79 -2.27 -0.39
N ASN A 676 -43.13 -1.59 0.69
CA ASN A 676 -44.16 -0.58 0.72
C ASN A 676 -43.60 0.74 0.17
N TRP A 677 -44.07 1.15 -1.00
CA TRP A 677 -43.63 2.37 -1.68
C TRP A 677 -44.64 3.49 -1.44
N GLN A 678 -44.25 4.50 -0.66
CA GLN A 678 -45.08 5.69 -0.39
C GLN A 678 -45.39 6.49 -1.67
N GLU A 679 -44.40 6.57 -2.58
CA GLU A 679 -44.52 7.25 -3.87
C GLU A 679 -44.09 6.31 -5.01
N LEU A 680 -45.00 6.03 -5.95
CA LEU A 680 -44.74 5.12 -7.07
C LEU A 680 -43.56 5.59 -7.95
N GLN A 681 -43.42 6.91 -8.10
CA GLN A 681 -42.34 7.55 -8.85
C GLN A 681 -40.95 7.20 -8.30
N VAL A 682 -40.85 7.01 -6.97
CA VAL A 682 -39.60 6.57 -6.32
C VAL A 682 -39.29 5.14 -6.72
N LYS A 683 -40.29 4.23 -6.71
CA LYS A 683 -40.13 2.84 -7.14
C LYS A 683 -39.62 2.78 -8.58
N GLU A 684 -40.24 3.54 -9.49
CA GLU A 684 -39.87 3.56 -10.91
C GLU A 684 -38.44 4.07 -11.12
N ARG A 685 -38.11 5.23 -10.52
CA ARG A 685 -36.77 5.82 -10.60
C ARG A 685 -35.70 4.86 -10.10
N LEU A 686 -35.92 4.21 -8.97
CA LEU A 686 -34.95 3.31 -8.36
C LEU A 686 -34.88 1.95 -9.05
N SER A 687 -35.99 1.47 -9.63
CA SER A 687 -36.02 0.19 -10.36
C SER A 687 -35.15 0.20 -11.62
N ALA A 688 -34.94 1.38 -12.22
CA ALA A 688 -34.01 1.57 -13.33
C ALA A 688 -32.53 1.33 -12.96
N LEU A 689 -32.19 1.36 -11.67
CA LEU A 689 -30.83 1.17 -11.15
C LEU A 689 -30.54 -0.30 -10.74
N LEU A 690 -31.53 -1.19 -10.88
CA LEU A 690 -31.35 -2.61 -10.58
C LEU A 690 -30.69 -3.34 -11.75
N PRO A 691 -29.78 -4.29 -11.49
CA PRO A 691 -29.13 -5.06 -12.55
C PRO A 691 -30.16 -5.81 -13.40
N PRO A 692 -30.03 -5.86 -14.74
CA PRO A 692 -31.01 -6.50 -15.63
C PRO A 692 -31.23 -7.97 -15.25
N ARG A 693 -32.47 -8.47 -15.46
CA ARG A 693 -32.78 -9.89 -15.20
C ARG A 693 -31.88 -10.76 -16.07
N ALA A 694 -31.07 -11.61 -15.46
CA ALA A 694 -30.39 -12.67 -16.18
C ALA A 694 -31.45 -13.53 -16.89
N LYS A 695 -31.31 -13.68 -18.21
CA LYS A 695 -32.04 -14.68 -18.99
C LYS A 695 -31.14 -15.90 -19.06
N ASP A 696 -31.52 -16.97 -18.37
CA ASP A 696 -30.86 -18.26 -18.54
C ASP A 696 -31.30 -18.86 -19.88
N GLU A 697 -30.40 -19.55 -20.59
CA GLU A 697 -30.56 -20.10 -21.95
C GLU A 697 -31.66 -21.19 -22.10
N ALA A 698 -32.54 -21.39 -21.13
CA ALA A 698 -33.58 -22.42 -21.16
C ALA A 698 -35.01 -21.93 -20.87
N GLY A 699 -35.28 -20.62 -20.95
CA GLY A 699 -36.66 -20.10 -20.98
C GLY A 699 -37.55 -20.47 -19.78
N LYS A 700 -36.97 -20.85 -18.64
CA LYS A 700 -37.68 -21.06 -17.37
C LYS A 700 -37.29 -19.99 -16.36
N GLN A 701 -38.31 -19.40 -15.72
CA GLN A 701 -38.15 -18.46 -14.62
C GLN A 701 -37.57 -19.20 -13.40
N SER A 702 -36.27 -19.07 -13.17
CA SER A 702 -35.62 -19.59 -11.97
C SER A 702 -35.36 -18.47 -10.96
N GLN A 703 -35.81 -18.69 -9.73
CA GLN A 703 -35.45 -17.91 -8.56
C GLN A 703 -33.94 -17.98 -8.36
N VAL A 704 -33.29 -16.83 -8.10
CA VAL A 704 -31.90 -16.81 -7.64
C VAL A 704 -31.89 -17.33 -6.20
N HIS A 705 -31.76 -18.64 -6.03
CA HIS A 705 -31.23 -19.20 -4.79
C HIS A 705 -29.73 -18.93 -4.77
N ILE A 706 -29.32 -17.92 -4.00
CA ILE A 706 -27.92 -17.79 -3.58
C ILE A 706 -27.65 -18.97 -2.63
N GLN A 707 -27.11 -20.06 -3.18
CA GLN A 707 -26.55 -21.15 -2.40
C GLN A 707 -25.32 -20.61 -1.65
N LEU A 708 -25.40 -20.59 -0.32
CA LEU A 708 -24.26 -20.40 0.56
C LEU A 708 -23.21 -21.49 0.26
N PRO A 709 -21.90 -21.16 0.21
CA PRO A 709 -20.87 -22.18 0.34
C PRO A 709 -20.99 -22.77 1.74
N LYS A 710 -21.40 -24.03 1.85
CA LYS A 710 -21.16 -24.81 3.07
C LYS A 710 -19.65 -25.01 3.18
N GLN A 711 -19.04 -24.33 4.14
CA GLN A 711 -17.77 -24.79 4.70
C GLN A 711 -18.05 -26.12 5.41
N GLU A 712 -17.48 -27.20 4.88
CA GLU A 712 -17.33 -28.46 5.61
C GLU A 712 -16.28 -28.24 6.71
N LEU A 713 -16.77 -28.06 7.94
CA LEU A 713 -16.08 -28.44 9.16
C LEU A 713 -16.56 -29.84 9.51
N GLU A 714 -15.61 -30.68 9.94
CA GLU A 714 -15.72 -32.06 10.46
C GLU A 714 -15.25 -33.17 9.51
N ARG A 715 -13.94 -33.46 9.58
CA ARG A 715 -13.45 -34.82 9.84
C ARG A 715 -12.16 -34.74 10.66
N THR A 716 -12.33 -34.95 11.96
CA THR A 716 -11.31 -35.53 12.83
C THR A 716 -10.93 -36.92 12.31
N GLU A 717 -9.64 -37.23 12.26
CA GLU A 717 -8.99 -38.34 12.99
C GLU A 717 -7.66 -38.75 12.33
N GLY A 718 -6.62 -38.79 13.18
CA GLY A 718 -5.47 -39.70 13.08
C GLY A 718 -4.33 -39.28 12.16
N PHE A 719 -3.18 -38.95 12.75
CA PHE A 719 -1.92 -39.64 12.43
C PHE A 719 -0.91 -39.41 13.56
N ASP A 720 -0.59 -40.51 14.24
CA ASP A 720 0.64 -40.71 15.00
C ASP A 720 1.85 -40.81 14.05
N LEU A 721 3.01 -40.45 14.62
CA LEU A 721 4.41 -40.53 14.15
C LEU A 721 4.97 -39.40 13.27
#